data_AF-A0A2A2LAB4-F1
#
_entry.id   AF-A0A2A2LAB4-F1
#
_cell.length_a   1.000
_cell.length_b   1.000
_cell.length_c   1.000
_cell.angle_alpha   90.00
_cell.angle_beta   90.00
_cell.angle_gamma   90.00
#
_symmetry.space_group_name_H-M   'P 1'
#
loop_
_entity.id
_entity.type
_entity.pdbx_description
1 polymer ?
#
loop_
_entity_poly.entity_id
_entity_poly.type
_entity_poly.pdbx_seq_one_letter_code
_entity_poly.pdbx_strand_id
1 'polypeptide(L)'
;MAAMAGFGKSKEEDKGPSPPGKIPEGDKGWDYDSKAAPGILPNEQYIQTSFVYRNLNEEDKSYAERVQKNMDEIVKRLGTEARLTLENENIECTTQETHYRCGDFPAKGSFHYLAVEDSKQGAAVYEIARKLNERSDGTIEMALLDALSRHSSIPLTFFASEQADKQVGFVRALSTKDLMEMQAPIQKHKPVKERIRLSPLELHLLEPSILELRSSEGVDEVEGHRLVELKTQEEMNERMAAAKHFFVLFWSNTNSISAHSFHQWALLSEQLSTADTPDTVLAHVACHHSIEMCDNLRPVDLYTVVAYKDGTNIGSTSNIGDVDYYRSWATLMMNGPVVALEDAEEAKKAKRGEIAGLQLPAVTIGVFPNEEHSSYRHFQIVAQSFYGRYAMAVQIKKDAFPSIATYRPNERKKRIDYTEEFDPASMTQFLLSSSLPSIMDISHGFTTDALFRQSRSVLILASSPSQPVPQEVSEVFAKLAAKIELSKNYIFTQIKRDDENSKAVDDFLKSISVPLPSLILFRKESVYIREVTNTENEEKIVEWLGETKQKQADFIVVAHEGHPLRNVQLGHANRLFGVQNIIILPDESLYKLPAAVPDYHSDLHTQAAAGGCPFMRSGGASVGQEEHVEHNEQSEQTGDHDEL
;
A
#
# COMPACT_ATOMS: atom_id res chain seq x y z
N MET A 1 -36.99 56.01 61.33
CA MET A 1 -36.06 57.09 60.90
C MET A 1 -34.67 56.49 60.78
N ALA A 2 -34.01 56.71 59.64
CA ALA A 2 -32.57 56.57 59.36
C ALA A 2 -31.84 55.22 59.59
N ALA A 3 -31.44 54.63 58.45
CA ALA A 3 -30.07 54.30 58.03
C ALA A 3 -29.24 53.13 58.63
N MET A 4 -28.58 52.45 57.66
CA MET A 4 -27.25 51.80 57.65
C MET A 4 -27.10 50.29 57.88
N ALA A 5 -26.82 49.62 56.75
CA ALA A 5 -25.69 48.72 56.42
C ALA A 5 -25.33 47.50 57.30
N GLY A 6 -25.18 46.36 56.63
CA GLY A 6 -24.44 45.20 57.13
C GLY A 6 -24.60 43.95 56.26
N PHE A 7 -23.58 43.63 55.47
CA PHE A 7 -23.47 42.52 54.53
C PHE A 7 -23.57 41.12 55.19
N GLY A 8 -24.25 40.19 54.51
CA GLY A 8 -24.12 38.74 54.72
C GLY A 8 -24.06 38.02 53.37
N LYS A 9 -22.98 37.25 53.14
CA LYS A 9 -22.81 36.34 51.99
C LYS A 9 -23.30 34.94 52.36
N SER A 10 -24.14 34.34 51.52
CA SER A 10 -24.36 32.90 51.43
C SER A 10 -24.09 32.41 50.00
N LYS A 11 -23.44 31.25 49.91
CA LYS A 11 -23.05 30.53 48.69
C LYS A 11 -24.27 30.11 47.85
N GLU A 12 -24.18 30.26 46.53
CA GLU A 12 -25.04 29.58 45.55
C GLU A 12 -24.16 28.80 44.56
N GLU A 13 -24.72 27.68 44.11
CA GLU A 13 -24.15 26.66 43.24
C GLU A 13 -23.94 27.18 41.81
N ASP A 14 -22.73 26.96 41.28
CA ASP A 14 -22.35 27.38 39.93
C ASP A 14 -22.86 26.35 38.91
N LYS A 15 -23.97 26.67 38.24
CA LYS A 15 -24.42 25.97 37.03
C LYS A 15 -23.62 26.53 35.86
N GLY A 16 -22.74 25.73 35.29
CA GLY A 16 -22.01 26.06 34.06
C GLY A 16 -22.95 26.46 32.91
N PRO A 17 -22.48 27.29 31.97
CA PRO A 17 -23.33 27.89 30.95
C PRO A 17 -23.86 26.82 29.98
N SER A 18 -25.17 26.87 29.74
CA SER A 18 -25.82 26.12 28.66
C SER A 18 -25.21 26.50 27.29
N PRO A 19 -25.23 25.58 26.29
CA PRO A 19 -24.75 25.88 24.96
C PRO A 19 -25.48 27.11 24.37
N PRO A 20 -24.80 27.98 23.60
CA PRO A 20 -25.48 29.12 23.00
C PRO A 20 -26.50 28.61 21.98
N GLY A 21 -27.77 28.95 22.24
CA GLY A 21 -28.89 28.63 21.37
C GLY A 21 -28.76 29.31 20.01
N LYS A 22 -29.50 28.76 19.04
CA LYS A 22 -29.74 29.34 17.72
C LYS A 22 -29.97 30.86 17.83
N ILE A 23 -29.37 31.61 16.90
CA ILE A 23 -29.67 33.02 16.67
C ILE A 23 -31.20 33.17 16.53
N PRO A 24 -31.83 34.17 17.18
CA PRO A 24 -33.28 34.36 17.10
C PRO A 24 -33.73 34.56 15.65
N GLU A 25 -34.83 33.90 15.25
CA GLU A 25 -35.47 34.15 13.95
C GLU A 25 -35.87 35.63 13.85
N GLY A 26 -35.16 36.37 13.00
CA GLY A 26 -35.37 37.80 12.77
C GLY A 26 -34.10 38.66 12.85
N ASP A 27 -33.00 38.14 13.40
CA ASP A 27 -31.72 38.86 13.42
C ASP A 27 -31.01 38.75 12.06
N LYS A 28 -31.18 39.77 11.22
CA LYS A 28 -30.37 39.94 10.02
C LYS A 28 -29.06 40.55 10.50
N GLY A 29 -28.00 39.74 10.55
CA GLY A 29 -26.72 40.12 11.14
C GLY A 29 -26.30 41.57 10.87
N TRP A 30 -25.73 42.21 11.89
CA TRP A 30 -25.12 43.55 11.88
C TRP A 30 -25.88 44.58 11.02
N ASP A 31 -26.96 45.14 11.58
CA ASP A 31 -27.60 46.33 11.02
C ASP A 31 -26.56 47.44 10.78
N TYR A 32 -26.37 47.78 9.52
CA TYR A 32 -25.39 48.74 9.04
C TYR A 32 -25.81 50.19 9.38
N ASP A 33 -25.10 50.82 10.32
CA ASP A 33 -25.09 52.28 10.48
C ASP A 33 -23.86 52.87 9.76
N SER A 34 -24.10 53.56 8.64
CA SER A 34 -23.07 54.26 7.86
C SER A 34 -22.42 55.45 8.59
N LYS A 35 -22.85 55.73 9.83
CA LYS A 35 -22.31 56.80 10.70
C LYS A 35 -21.56 56.29 11.94
N ALA A 36 -21.35 54.98 12.07
CA ALA A 36 -20.60 54.43 13.20
C ALA A 36 -19.11 54.84 13.18
N ALA A 37 -18.55 55.10 14.37
CA ALA A 37 -17.19 55.65 14.54
C ALA A 37 -16.09 54.69 14.01
N PRO A 38 -14.91 55.19 13.56
CA PRO A 38 -13.97 54.46 12.71
C PRO A 38 -13.17 53.34 13.40
N GLY A 39 -13.53 52.94 14.62
CA GLY A 39 -12.78 52.00 15.47
C GLY A 39 -13.37 50.59 15.58
N ILE A 40 -14.48 50.29 14.90
CA ILE A 40 -15.18 48.98 14.96
C ILE A 40 -15.40 48.46 13.53
N LEU A 41 -14.38 48.52 12.68
CA LEU A 41 -14.43 47.93 11.34
C LEU A 41 -13.30 46.90 11.25
N PRO A 42 -13.58 45.63 10.90
CA PRO A 42 -12.51 44.66 10.64
C PRO A 42 -11.62 45.20 9.51
N ASN A 43 -10.30 45.01 9.67
CA ASN A 43 -9.33 45.43 8.66
C ASN A 43 -9.66 44.75 7.33
N GLU A 44 -9.76 45.53 6.24
CA GLU A 44 -9.96 44.99 4.89
C GLU A 44 -8.85 43.97 4.58
N GLN A 45 -9.27 42.77 4.19
CA GLN A 45 -8.36 41.69 3.80
C GLN A 45 -8.41 41.51 2.30
N TYR A 46 -7.24 41.40 1.70
CA TYR A 46 -7.07 41.17 0.28
C TYR A 46 -6.46 39.78 0.09
N ILE A 47 -7.15 38.93 -0.66
CA ILE A 47 -6.67 37.59 -1.03
C ILE A 47 -6.67 37.53 -2.56
N GLN A 48 -5.50 37.23 -3.12
CA GLN A 48 -5.39 36.93 -4.55
C GLN A 48 -5.46 35.41 -4.74
N THR A 49 -6.19 34.99 -5.73
CA THR A 49 -6.33 33.57 -6.08
C THR A 49 -6.17 33.35 -7.57
N SER A 50 -5.71 32.16 -7.93
CA SER A 50 -5.72 31.70 -9.30
C SER A 50 -6.29 30.29 -9.34
N PHE A 51 -7.44 30.13 -9.99
CA PHE A 51 -7.99 28.82 -10.30
C PHE A 51 -7.35 28.27 -11.58
N VAL A 52 -6.45 27.31 -11.42
CA VAL A 52 -5.67 26.71 -12.50
C VAL A 52 -6.21 25.32 -12.81
N TYR A 53 -6.60 25.08 -14.06
CA TYR A 53 -7.24 23.82 -14.43
C TYR A 53 -6.82 23.32 -15.82
N ARG A 54 -6.92 22.01 -16.01
CA ARG A 54 -6.65 21.34 -17.29
C ARG A 54 -7.78 20.35 -17.58
N ASN A 55 -8.47 20.56 -18.69
CA ASN A 55 -9.61 19.73 -19.06
C ASN A 55 -9.16 18.70 -20.12
N LEU A 56 -9.48 17.42 -19.93
CA LEU A 56 -9.19 16.38 -20.92
C LEU A 56 -10.44 15.83 -21.60
N ASN A 57 -11.61 15.99 -20.97
CA ASN A 57 -12.90 15.57 -21.48
C ASN A 57 -13.99 16.59 -21.09
N GLU A 58 -15.22 16.37 -21.59
CA GLU A 58 -16.36 17.26 -21.32
C GLU A 58 -16.78 17.29 -19.85
N GLU A 59 -16.55 16.21 -19.08
CA GLU A 59 -16.86 16.20 -17.65
C GLU A 59 -15.92 17.11 -16.87
N ASP A 60 -14.62 17.11 -17.21
CA ASP A 60 -13.62 17.97 -16.58
C ASP A 60 -13.91 19.44 -16.87
N LYS A 61 -14.36 19.73 -18.11
CA LYS A 61 -14.78 21.07 -18.54
C LYS A 61 -16.02 21.54 -17.78
N SER A 62 -17.06 20.70 -17.72
CA SER A 62 -18.30 21.02 -16.99
C SER A 62 -18.03 21.24 -15.50
N TYR A 63 -17.13 20.44 -14.91
CA TYR A 63 -16.73 20.62 -13.52
C TYR A 63 -15.94 21.92 -13.31
N ALA A 64 -14.99 22.26 -14.19
CA ALA A 64 -14.26 23.53 -14.11
C ALA A 64 -15.19 24.75 -14.21
N GLU A 65 -16.18 24.72 -15.10
CA GLU A 65 -17.21 25.77 -15.23
C GLU A 65 -18.02 25.93 -13.93
N ARG A 66 -18.36 24.82 -13.26
CA ARG A 66 -19.05 24.84 -11.96
C ARG A 66 -18.18 25.41 -10.86
N VAL A 67 -16.88 25.09 -10.82
CA VAL A 67 -15.94 25.69 -9.85
C VAL A 67 -15.82 27.19 -10.07
N GLN A 68 -15.67 27.65 -11.32
CA GLN A 68 -15.62 29.08 -11.65
C GLN A 68 -16.88 29.82 -11.23
N LYS A 69 -18.05 29.25 -11.53
CA LYS A 69 -19.34 29.83 -11.12
C LYS A 69 -19.43 29.97 -9.59
N ASN A 70 -19.06 28.94 -8.83
CA ASN A 70 -19.07 28.99 -7.37
C ASN A 70 -18.08 30.03 -6.84
N MET A 71 -16.90 30.14 -7.46
CA MET A 71 -15.92 31.17 -7.09
C MET A 71 -16.48 32.59 -7.29
N ASP A 72 -17.12 32.87 -8.43
CA ASP A 72 -17.71 34.18 -8.70
C ASP A 72 -18.83 34.55 -7.71
N GLU A 73 -19.61 33.56 -7.27
CA GLU A 73 -20.66 33.73 -6.26
C GLU A 73 -20.06 34.00 -4.87
N ILE A 74 -19.02 33.24 -4.48
CA ILE A 74 -18.27 33.42 -3.23
C ILE A 74 -17.63 34.82 -3.19
N VAL A 75 -16.96 35.26 -4.27
CA VAL A 75 -16.31 36.58 -4.34
C VAL A 75 -17.30 37.70 -4.04
N LYS A 76 -18.48 37.67 -4.68
CA LYS A 76 -19.53 38.68 -4.47
C LYS A 76 -20.06 38.66 -3.05
N ARG A 77 -20.29 37.48 -2.49
CA ARG A 77 -20.85 37.30 -1.15
C ARG A 77 -19.85 37.72 -0.07
N LEU A 78 -18.61 37.27 -0.14
CA LEU A 78 -17.56 37.64 0.83
C LEU A 78 -17.19 39.13 0.75
N GLY A 79 -17.25 39.73 -0.44
CA GLY A 79 -17.08 41.19 -0.59
C GLY A 79 -18.16 42.00 0.11
N THR A 80 -19.39 41.49 0.19
CA THR A 80 -20.54 42.17 0.82
C THR A 80 -20.70 41.85 2.30
N GLU A 81 -20.51 40.58 2.69
CA GLU A 81 -20.79 40.07 4.04
C GLU A 81 -19.54 39.98 4.93
N ALA A 82 -18.35 39.77 4.37
CA ALA A 82 -17.11 39.54 5.12
C ALA A 82 -16.04 40.64 4.95
N ARG A 83 -16.31 41.69 4.15
CA ARG A 83 -15.35 42.78 3.79
C ARG A 83 -14.01 42.25 3.30
N LEU A 84 -14.06 41.15 2.54
CA LEU A 84 -12.89 40.50 1.97
C LEU A 84 -12.86 40.76 0.47
N THR A 85 -11.81 41.43 0.01
CA THR A 85 -11.56 41.65 -1.41
C THR A 85 -10.83 40.43 -1.96
N LEU A 86 -11.56 39.60 -2.70
CA LEU A 86 -11.00 38.43 -3.37
C LEU A 86 -10.87 38.71 -4.86
N GLU A 87 -9.65 38.62 -5.38
CA GLU A 87 -9.38 38.67 -6.81
C GLU A 87 -9.05 37.26 -7.30
N ASN A 88 -9.84 36.74 -8.25
CA ASN A 88 -9.63 35.42 -8.83
C ASN A 88 -9.26 35.50 -10.30
N GLU A 89 -8.16 34.85 -10.67
CA GLU A 89 -7.73 34.65 -12.05
C GLU A 89 -8.01 33.19 -12.47
N ASN A 90 -8.72 32.99 -13.58
CA ASN A 90 -8.95 31.64 -14.13
C ASN A 90 -7.89 31.33 -15.20
N ILE A 91 -7.07 30.31 -14.95
CA ILE A 91 -5.97 29.90 -15.84
C ILE A 91 -6.28 28.52 -16.43
N GLU A 92 -6.59 28.49 -17.72
CA GLU A 92 -6.79 27.23 -18.45
C GLU A 92 -5.46 26.71 -19.03
N CYS A 93 -5.05 25.52 -18.61
CA CYS A 93 -3.83 24.83 -19.04
C CYS A 93 -4.10 23.59 -19.92
N THR A 94 -5.23 23.59 -20.64
CA THR A 94 -5.61 22.53 -21.58
C THR A 94 -4.61 22.40 -22.73
N THR A 95 -4.18 23.52 -23.31
CA THR A 95 -3.09 23.61 -24.28
C THR A 95 -1.87 24.26 -23.62
N GLN A 96 -0.65 23.78 -23.89
CA GLN A 96 0.56 24.30 -23.23
C GLN A 96 0.96 25.73 -23.65
N GLU A 97 0.13 26.41 -24.46
CA GLU A 97 0.41 27.71 -25.07
C GLU A 97 -0.47 28.85 -24.49
N THR A 98 -1.39 28.57 -23.56
CA THR A 98 -2.41 29.54 -23.11
C THR A 98 -1.96 30.50 -22.02
N HIS A 99 -1.05 30.09 -21.13
CA HIS A 99 -0.60 30.95 -20.02
C HIS A 99 0.80 30.57 -19.51
N TYR A 100 1.63 31.56 -19.14
CA TYR A 100 3.02 31.33 -18.72
C TYR A 100 3.14 30.48 -17.44
N ARG A 101 2.16 30.60 -16.53
CA ARG A 101 2.10 29.79 -15.29
C ARG A 101 1.74 28.32 -15.53
N CYS A 102 1.26 27.93 -16.73
CA CYS A 102 0.95 26.53 -17.01
C CYS A 102 2.18 25.61 -17.00
N GLY A 103 3.39 26.18 -17.12
CA GLY A 103 4.64 25.44 -16.94
C GLY A 103 4.89 24.99 -15.49
N ASP A 104 4.20 25.59 -14.52
CA ASP A 104 4.37 25.30 -13.09
C ASP A 104 3.49 24.12 -12.61
N PHE A 105 2.62 23.59 -13.48
CA PHE A 105 1.62 22.57 -13.18
C PHE A 105 1.76 21.31 -14.09
N PRO A 106 1.15 20.16 -13.71
CA PRO A 106 1.33 18.90 -14.42
C PRO A 106 1.01 18.96 -15.93
N ALA A 107 1.92 18.46 -16.77
CA ALA A 107 1.71 18.40 -18.22
C ALA A 107 0.73 17.29 -18.69
N LYS A 108 0.39 16.33 -17.82
CA LYS A 108 -0.51 15.20 -18.12
C LYS A 108 -1.58 15.05 -17.03
N GLY A 109 -2.73 14.52 -17.43
CA GLY A 109 -3.91 14.40 -16.57
C GLY A 109 -4.80 15.63 -16.62
N SER A 110 -6.03 15.50 -16.13
CA SER A 110 -6.88 16.65 -15.79
C SER A 110 -6.65 17.02 -14.33
N PHE A 111 -6.75 18.31 -14.01
CA PHE A 111 -6.59 18.81 -12.66
C PHE A 111 -7.37 20.10 -12.47
N HIS A 112 -7.66 20.41 -11.20
CA HIS A 112 -8.38 21.60 -10.75
C HIS A 112 -7.73 22.08 -9.46
N TYR A 113 -6.86 23.09 -9.57
CA TYR A 113 -6.09 23.65 -8.47
C TYR A 113 -6.53 25.07 -8.16
N LEU A 114 -6.53 25.44 -6.89
CA LEU A 114 -6.68 26.80 -6.42
C LEU A 114 -5.36 27.24 -5.79
N ALA A 115 -4.64 28.12 -6.46
CA ALA A 115 -3.52 28.84 -5.86
C ALA A 115 -4.09 30.03 -5.07
N VAL A 116 -3.69 30.17 -3.81
CA VAL A 116 -4.07 31.27 -2.94
C VAL A 116 -2.81 31.98 -2.50
N GLU A 117 -2.71 33.27 -2.81
CA GLU A 117 -1.59 34.13 -2.48
C GLU A 117 -2.06 35.13 -1.41
N ASP A 118 -1.55 34.96 -0.19
CA ASP A 118 -1.76 35.90 0.91
C ASP A 118 -0.43 36.53 1.34
N SER A 119 -0.48 37.84 1.52
CA SER A 119 0.58 38.69 2.08
C SER A 119 1.17 38.23 3.42
N LYS A 120 0.43 37.46 4.24
CA LYS A 120 0.90 37.00 5.57
C LYS A 120 1.45 35.58 5.57
N GLN A 121 0.81 34.64 4.86
CA GLN A 121 1.17 33.21 4.91
C GLN A 121 1.92 32.70 3.68
N GLY A 122 2.06 33.52 2.62
CA GLY A 122 2.67 33.12 1.36
C GLY A 122 1.70 32.38 0.42
N ALA A 123 2.22 31.88 -0.70
CA ALA A 123 1.43 31.17 -1.70
C ALA A 123 1.20 29.71 -1.30
N ALA A 124 -0.05 29.26 -1.30
CA ALA A 124 -0.43 27.86 -1.13
C ALA A 124 -1.22 27.37 -2.34
N VAL A 125 -1.12 26.07 -2.65
CA VAL A 125 -1.87 25.45 -3.75
C VAL A 125 -2.76 24.36 -3.18
N TYR A 126 -4.03 24.41 -3.53
CA TYR A 126 -5.05 23.48 -3.07
C TYR A 126 -5.62 22.66 -4.24
N GLU A 127 -5.81 21.37 -4.04
CA GLU A 127 -6.48 20.47 -4.96
C GLU A 127 -7.97 20.39 -4.66
N ILE A 128 -8.79 20.74 -5.67
CA ILE A 128 -10.24 20.67 -5.64
C ILE A 128 -10.69 19.48 -6.51
N ALA A 129 -10.36 18.28 -6.06
CA ALA A 129 -10.50 17.06 -6.85
C ALA A 129 -11.95 16.82 -7.30
N ARG A 130 -12.16 16.69 -8.62
CA ARG A 130 -13.47 16.39 -9.24
C ARG A 130 -14.17 15.20 -8.59
N LYS A 131 -13.45 14.08 -8.45
CA LYS A 131 -13.97 12.82 -7.89
C LYS A 131 -14.59 12.96 -6.50
N LEU A 132 -14.17 13.96 -5.72
CA LEU A 132 -14.64 14.16 -4.34
C LEU A 132 -15.74 15.23 -4.23
N ASN A 133 -15.82 16.15 -5.19
CA ASN A 133 -16.66 17.34 -5.09
C ASN A 133 -17.71 17.48 -6.22
N GLU A 134 -17.69 16.64 -7.26
CA GLU A 134 -18.60 16.77 -8.41
C GLU A 134 -20.08 16.52 -8.08
N ARG A 135 -20.38 15.93 -6.93
CA ARG A 135 -21.72 15.53 -6.50
C ARG A 135 -22.72 16.68 -6.42
N SER A 136 -22.31 17.87 -5.99
CA SER A 136 -23.18 19.05 -5.87
C SER A 136 -22.40 20.36 -5.97
N ASP A 137 -23.08 21.48 -6.22
CA ASP A 137 -22.42 22.79 -6.16
C ASP A 137 -22.06 23.17 -4.72
N GLY A 138 -22.87 22.77 -3.72
CA GLY A 138 -22.58 23.01 -2.31
C GLY A 138 -21.30 22.34 -1.80
N THR A 139 -20.93 21.17 -2.32
CA THR A 139 -19.65 20.50 -2.00
C THR A 139 -18.46 21.27 -2.58
N ILE A 140 -18.60 21.86 -3.77
CA ILE A 140 -17.57 22.71 -4.37
C ILE A 140 -17.42 24.01 -3.59
N GLU A 141 -18.55 24.65 -3.26
CA GLU A 141 -18.60 25.89 -2.49
C GLU A 141 -17.90 25.72 -1.12
N MET A 142 -18.23 24.65 -0.39
CA MET A 142 -17.63 24.38 0.92
C MET A 142 -16.12 24.10 0.82
N ALA A 143 -15.67 23.40 -0.22
CA ALA A 143 -14.24 23.15 -0.45
C ALA A 143 -13.46 24.45 -0.73
N LEU A 144 -14.07 25.37 -1.49
CA LEU A 144 -13.51 26.69 -1.76
C LEU A 144 -13.46 27.55 -0.50
N LEU A 145 -14.53 27.59 0.30
CA LEU A 145 -14.57 28.34 1.55
C LEU A 145 -13.59 27.78 2.58
N ASP A 146 -13.41 26.46 2.69
CA ASP A 146 -12.40 25.86 3.57
C ASP A 146 -10.98 26.27 3.15
N ALA A 147 -10.68 26.24 1.83
CA ALA A 147 -9.39 26.68 1.31
C ALA A 147 -9.11 28.14 1.66
N LEU A 148 -10.08 29.03 1.42
CA LEU A 148 -9.95 30.47 1.68
C LEU A 148 -9.90 30.78 3.18
N SER A 149 -10.61 30.02 4.02
CA SER A 149 -10.63 30.20 5.48
C SER A 149 -9.24 30.08 6.10
N ARG A 150 -8.36 29.25 5.51
CA ARG A 150 -6.97 29.06 5.96
C ARG A 150 -6.13 30.32 5.75
N HIS A 151 -6.53 31.18 4.81
CA HIS A 151 -5.85 32.44 4.45
C HIS A 151 -6.59 33.69 4.92
N SER A 152 -7.68 33.54 5.67
CA SER A 152 -8.42 34.67 6.26
C SER A 152 -8.26 34.68 7.79
N SER A 153 -8.43 35.85 8.42
CA SER A 153 -8.45 35.92 9.89
C SER A 153 -9.71 35.33 10.52
N ILE A 154 -10.74 35.08 9.72
CA ILE A 154 -12.01 34.51 10.17
C ILE A 154 -12.35 33.28 9.32
N PRO A 155 -12.97 32.23 9.89
CA PRO A 155 -13.48 31.12 9.10
C PRO A 155 -14.54 31.62 8.12
N LEU A 156 -14.29 31.42 6.82
CA LEU A 156 -15.17 31.87 5.75
C LEU A 156 -16.31 30.88 5.47
N THR A 157 -16.24 29.67 6.04
CA THR A 157 -17.31 28.68 5.99
C THR A 157 -18.61 29.14 6.66
N PHE A 158 -18.55 30.11 7.59
CA PHE A 158 -19.74 30.74 8.17
C PHE A 158 -20.59 31.51 7.14
N PHE A 159 -19.99 31.89 6.02
CA PHE A 159 -20.68 32.56 4.92
C PHE A 159 -21.07 31.55 3.83
N ALA A 160 -21.23 30.27 4.14
CA ALA A 160 -21.72 29.29 3.18
C ALA A 160 -23.19 29.56 2.81
N SER A 161 -23.57 29.22 1.59
CA SER A 161 -24.98 29.21 1.19
C SER A 161 -25.77 28.17 2.01
N GLU A 162 -27.08 28.34 2.10
CA GLU A 162 -27.95 27.37 2.81
C GLU A 162 -27.83 25.94 2.22
N GLN A 163 -27.45 25.83 0.94
CA GLN A 163 -27.21 24.55 0.29
C GLN A 163 -25.85 23.96 0.66
N ALA A 164 -24.82 24.79 0.77
CA ALA A 164 -23.46 24.37 1.11
C ALA A 164 -23.26 24.07 2.61
N ASP A 165 -23.95 24.77 3.50
CA ASP A 165 -23.87 24.60 4.97
C ASP A 165 -24.22 23.17 5.44
N LYS A 166 -24.95 22.42 4.60
CA LYS A 166 -25.35 21.02 4.86
C LYS A 166 -24.45 19.99 4.17
N GLN A 167 -23.37 20.43 3.52
CA GLN A 167 -22.49 19.60 2.70
C GLN A 167 -21.05 19.66 3.20
N VAL A 168 -20.28 18.60 2.93
CA VAL A 168 -18.85 18.55 3.23
C VAL A 168 -18.07 18.65 1.93
N GLY A 169 -17.30 19.72 1.77
CA GLY A 169 -16.36 19.90 0.67
C GLY A 169 -14.99 19.34 1.01
N PHE A 170 -14.32 18.72 0.05
CA PHE A 170 -12.99 18.17 0.22
C PHE A 170 -11.96 19.04 -0.50
N VAL A 171 -10.98 19.53 0.27
CA VAL A 171 -9.83 20.26 -0.26
C VAL A 171 -8.54 19.72 0.34
N ARG A 172 -7.50 19.56 -0.48
CA ARG A 172 -6.18 19.08 -0.07
C ARG A 172 -5.12 20.12 -0.38
N ALA A 173 -4.39 20.60 0.63
CA ALA A 173 -3.21 21.44 0.40
C ALA A 173 -2.06 20.60 -0.18
N LEU A 174 -1.43 21.08 -1.25
CA LEU A 174 -0.27 20.45 -1.86
C LEU A 174 0.99 20.78 -1.06
N SER A 175 1.80 19.76 -0.77
CA SER A 175 3.09 19.97 -0.11
C SER A 175 4.13 20.55 -1.07
N THR A 176 5.21 21.13 -0.54
CA THR A 176 6.35 21.55 -1.37
C THR A 176 6.96 20.40 -2.16
N LYS A 177 6.96 19.18 -1.58
CA LYS A 177 7.37 17.95 -2.27
C LYS A 177 6.44 17.62 -3.43
N ASP A 178 5.13 17.73 -3.24
CA ASP A 178 4.13 17.49 -4.29
C ASP A 178 4.35 18.47 -5.46
N LEU A 179 4.55 19.75 -5.16
CA LEU A 179 4.81 20.78 -6.17
C LEU A 179 6.14 20.56 -6.91
N MET A 180 7.20 20.13 -6.21
CA MET A 180 8.49 19.80 -6.83
C MET A 180 8.40 18.54 -7.72
N GLU A 181 7.61 17.54 -7.33
CA GLU A 181 7.32 16.36 -8.15
C GLU A 181 6.51 16.73 -9.40
N MET A 182 5.62 17.72 -9.31
CA MET A 182 4.87 18.25 -10.45
C MET A 182 5.74 19.03 -11.44
N GLN A 183 6.78 19.72 -10.95
CA GLN A 183 7.70 20.55 -11.74
C GLN A 183 8.91 19.80 -12.31
N ALA A 184 9.18 18.57 -11.84
CA ALA A 184 10.31 17.80 -12.32
C ALA A 184 10.18 17.58 -13.84
N PRO A 185 11.15 18.01 -14.67
CA PRO A 185 11.15 17.68 -16.08
C PRO A 185 11.17 16.16 -16.17
N ILE A 186 10.10 15.60 -16.71
CA ILE A 186 9.95 14.16 -16.91
C ILE A 186 11.10 13.75 -17.82
N GLN A 187 12.19 13.23 -17.22
CA GLN A 187 13.01 12.27 -17.93
C GLN A 187 12.01 11.28 -18.50
N LYS A 188 12.03 11.09 -19.82
CA LYS A 188 11.25 10.06 -20.51
C LYS A 188 11.74 8.70 -19.99
N HIS A 189 11.42 8.37 -18.74
CA HIS A 189 11.35 7.00 -18.29
C HIS A 189 10.28 6.42 -19.21
N LYS A 190 10.74 5.55 -20.11
CA LYS A 190 9.87 4.62 -20.81
C LYS A 190 8.86 4.12 -19.78
N PRO A 191 7.55 4.09 -20.09
CA PRO A 191 6.57 3.51 -19.18
C PRO A 191 7.15 2.19 -18.69
N VAL A 192 7.24 2.06 -17.37
CA VAL A 192 7.68 0.83 -16.71
C VAL A 192 6.92 -0.28 -17.41
N LYS A 193 7.61 -1.10 -18.20
CA LYS A 193 6.98 -2.29 -18.79
C LYS A 193 6.48 -3.08 -17.60
N GLU A 194 5.17 -3.23 -17.49
CA GLU A 194 4.47 -3.93 -16.41
C GLU A 194 5.23 -5.22 -16.06
N ARG A 195 6.04 -5.13 -15.01
CA ARG A 195 6.70 -6.27 -14.41
C ARG A 195 5.91 -6.59 -13.17
N ILE A 196 5.72 -7.88 -12.97
CA ILE A 196 5.18 -8.47 -11.76
C ILE A 196 5.81 -7.74 -10.56
N ARG A 197 5.01 -7.01 -9.79
CA ARG A 197 5.44 -6.36 -8.55
C ARG A 197 5.50 -7.36 -7.38
N LEU A 198 5.60 -8.66 -7.66
CA LEU A 198 5.66 -9.71 -6.64
C LEU A 198 7.12 -10.01 -6.30
N SER A 199 7.35 -10.18 -5.01
CA SER A 199 8.58 -10.77 -4.47
C SER A 199 8.66 -12.25 -4.83
N PRO A 200 9.88 -12.83 -4.90
CA PRO A 200 10.06 -14.28 -4.88
C PRO A 200 9.35 -15.01 -3.72
N LEU A 201 9.06 -14.32 -2.61
CA LEU A 201 8.30 -14.85 -1.46
C LEU A 201 6.79 -14.86 -1.68
N GLU A 202 6.31 -14.17 -2.70
CA GLU A 202 4.89 -13.97 -3.00
C GLU A 202 4.47 -14.73 -4.26
N LEU A 203 5.19 -15.81 -4.61
CA LEU A 203 4.90 -16.63 -5.79
C LEU A 203 3.88 -17.74 -5.52
N HIS A 204 3.57 -18.02 -4.26
CA HIS A 204 2.71 -19.11 -3.81
C HIS A 204 1.61 -18.62 -2.85
N LEU A 205 1.10 -17.41 -3.05
CA LEU A 205 0.02 -16.88 -2.22
C LEU A 205 -1.29 -17.62 -2.49
N LEU A 206 -2.08 -17.78 -1.43
CA LEU A 206 -3.43 -18.32 -1.47
C LEU A 206 -4.38 -17.30 -2.12
N GLU A 207 -5.27 -17.80 -2.96
CA GLU A 207 -6.26 -16.98 -3.64
C GLU A 207 -7.47 -16.74 -2.73
N PRO A 208 -7.81 -15.47 -2.38
CA PRO A 208 -8.91 -15.18 -1.46
C PRO A 208 -10.26 -15.73 -1.92
N SER A 209 -10.54 -15.72 -3.23
CA SER A 209 -11.80 -16.25 -3.78
C SER A 209 -11.95 -17.76 -3.65
N ILE A 210 -10.83 -18.50 -3.52
CA ILE A 210 -10.86 -19.92 -3.20
C ILE A 210 -11.22 -20.09 -1.71
N LEU A 211 -10.61 -19.29 -0.82
CA LEU A 211 -10.86 -19.36 0.61
C LEU A 211 -12.28 -18.94 0.99
N GLU A 212 -12.84 -17.94 0.31
CA GLU A 212 -14.21 -17.44 0.55
C GLU A 212 -15.28 -18.55 0.43
N LEU A 213 -15.05 -19.55 -0.43
CA LEU A 213 -15.96 -20.67 -0.65
C LEU A 213 -15.69 -21.87 0.25
N ARG A 214 -14.62 -21.84 1.05
CA ARG A 214 -14.28 -22.92 1.99
C ARG A 214 -15.06 -22.75 3.29
N SER A 215 -15.38 -23.87 3.93
CA SER A 215 -15.87 -23.84 5.31
C SER A 215 -14.75 -23.40 6.24
N SER A 216 -15.08 -22.49 7.16
CA SER A 216 -14.22 -22.07 8.27
C SER A 216 -14.36 -22.95 9.52
N GLU A 217 -15.23 -23.96 9.50
CA GLU A 217 -15.48 -24.86 10.63
C GLU A 217 -14.20 -25.58 11.07
N GLY A 218 -13.80 -25.37 12.34
CA GLY A 218 -12.62 -25.97 12.96
C GLY A 218 -11.28 -25.38 12.50
N VAL A 219 -11.29 -24.37 11.62
CA VAL A 219 -10.05 -23.73 11.13
C VAL A 219 -9.46 -22.79 12.19
N ASP A 220 -10.30 -22.20 13.03
CA ASP A 220 -9.92 -21.35 14.16
C ASP A 220 -9.54 -22.13 15.44
N GLU A 221 -9.74 -23.45 15.47
CA GLU A 221 -9.42 -24.31 16.62
C GLU A 221 -7.96 -24.81 16.58
N VAL A 222 -7.00 -23.88 16.65
CA VAL A 222 -5.57 -24.22 16.69
C VAL A 222 -5.11 -24.44 18.14
N GLU A 223 -5.00 -25.69 18.56
CA GLU A 223 -4.52 -26.04 19.91
C GLU A 223 -3.04 -25.68 20.11
N GLY A 224 -2.71 -25.02 21.22
CA GLY A 224 -1.31 -24.82 21.62
C GLY A 224 -0.60 -23.59 21.01
N HIS A 225 -1.32 -22.77 20.24
CA HIS A 225 -0.78 -21.51 19.72
C HIS A 225 -0.36 -20.56 20.85
N ARG A 226 0.61 -19.68 20.57
CA ARG A 226 1.20 -18.73 21.53
C ARG A 226 0.86 -17.27 21.28
N LEU A 227 -0.10 -17.01 20.40
CA LEU A 227 -0.56 -15.66 20.14
C LEU A 227 -1.16 -15.00 21.40
N VAL A 228 -0.91 -13.71 21.56
CA VAL A 228 -1.55 -12.88 22.58
C VAL A 228 -2.90 -12.40 22.04
N GLU A 229 -4.01 -12.81 22.67
CA GLU A 229 -5.32 -12.24 22.38
C GLU A 229 -5.43 -10.86 23.05
N LEU A 230 -5.73 -9.84 22.26
CA LEU A 230 -5.95 -8.47 22.72
C LEU A 230 -7.45 -8.20 22.80
N LYS A 231 -7.92 -7.72 23.95
CA LYS A 231 -9.36 -7.51 24.19
C LYS A 231 -9.77 -6.05 24.17
N THR A 232 -8.85 -5.14 24.54
CA THR A 232 -9.09 -3.71 24.58
C THR A 232 -7.95 -2.91 23.96
N GLN A 233 -8.21 -1.63 23.68
CA GLN A 233 -7.22 -0.71 23.11
C GLN A 233 -6.08 -0.42 24.09
N GLU A 234 -6.36 -0.33 25.38
CA GLU A 234 -5.38 -0.09 26.44
C GLU A 234 -4.37 -1.24 26.49
N GLU A 235 -4.85 -2.48 26.48
CA GLU A 235 -3.99 -3.67 26.45
C GLU A 235 -3.10 -3.68 25.21
N MET A 236 -3.66 -3.37 24.03
CA MET A 236 -2.89 -3.26 22.79
C MET A 236 -1.78 -2.22 22.91
N ASN A 237 -2.10 -1.02 23.42
CA ASN A 237 -1.14 0.08 23.56
C ASN A 237 -0.03 -0.26 24.55
N GLU A 238 -0.36 -0.85 25.70
CA GLU A 238 0.61 -1.28 26.71
C GLU A 238 1.58 -2.33 26.16
N ARG A 239 1.05 -3.36 25.48
CA ARG A 239 1.86 -4.43 24.90
C ARG A 239 2.74 -3.93 23.76
N MET A 240 2.21 -3.05 22.92
CA MET A 240 2.94 -2.42 21.82
C MET A 240 4.05 -1.50 22.32
N ALA A 241 3.85 -0.80 23.44
CA ALA A 241 4.89 0.03 24.06
C ALA A 241 5.99 -0.79 24.75
N ALA A 242 5.65 -1.97 25.27
CA ALA A 242 6.59 -2.86 25.95
C ALA A 242 7.43 -3.73 24.99
N ALA A 243 6.97 -3.96 23.76
CA ALA A 243 7.62 -4.82 22.79
C ALA A 243 8.48 -4.01 21.81
N LYS A 244 9.66 -4.55 21.45
CA LYS A 244 10.48 -3.98 20.37
C LYS A 244 9.81 -4.20 19.02
N HIS A 245 9.28 -5.39 18.79
CA HIS A 245 8.48 -5.71 17.61
C HIS A 245 7.12 -6.23 18.03
N PHE A 246 6.07 -5.66 17.46
CA PHE A 246 4.70 -6.05 17.76
C PHE A 246 3.96 -6.32 16.46
N PHE A 247 3.40 -7.51 16.32
CA PHE A 247 2.63 -7.92 15.16
C PHE A 247 1.20 -8.23 15.59
N VAL A 248 0.21 -7.69 14.90
CA VAL A 248 -1.20 -7.90 15.24
C VAL A 248 -2.01 -8.25 14.00
N LEU A 249 -2.83 -9.29 14.13
CA LEU A 249 -3.84 -9.70 13.16
C LEU A 249 -5.24 -9.40 13.71
N PHE A 250 -6.03 -8.60 13.00
CA PHE A 250 -7.47 -8.52 13.24
C PHE A 250 -8.15 -9.62 12.46
N TRP A 251 -9.11 -10.34 13.06
CA TRP A 251 -9.81 -11.42 12.35
C TRP A 251 -11.20 -11.71 12.91
N SER A 252 -12.04 -12.38 12.12
CA SER A 252 -13.37 -12.86 12.54
C SER A 252 -13.62 -14.30 12.08
N ASN A 253 -14.26 -15.11 12.90
CA ASN A 253 -14.70 -16.47 12.50
C ASN A 253 -15.89 -16.45 11.53
N THR A 254 -16.58 -15.30 11.40
CA THR A 254 -17.67 -15.10 10.44
C THR A 254 -17.20 -14.84 9.01
N ASN A 255 -15.90 -14.59 8.81
CA ASN A 255 -15.29 -14.40 7.49
C ASN A 255 -14.29 -15.54 7.25
N SER A 256 -14.56 -16.35 6.22
CA SER A 256 -13.76 -17.54 5.94
C SER A 256 -12.31 -17.21 5.64
N ILE A 257 -12.05 -16.15 4.87
CA ILE A 257 -10.70 -15.70 4.53
C ILE A 257 -9.91 -15.38 5.80
N SER A 258 -10.50 -14.61 6.71
CA SER A 258 -9.84 -14.24 7.97
C SER A 258 -9.60 -15.40 8.92
N ALA A 259 -10.53 -16.37 8.99
CA ALA A 259 -10.32 -17.58 9.78
C ALA A 259 -9.12 -18.39 9.27
N HIS A 260 -8.99 -18.54 7.94
CA HIS A 260 -7.85 -19.23 7.32
C HIS A 260 -6.52 -18.47 7.51
N SER A 261 -6.53 -17.13 7.46
CA SER A 261 -5.35 -16.32 7.79
C SER A 261 -4.96 -16.45 9.27
N PHE A 262 -5.93 -16.44 10.18
CA PHE A 262 -5.70 -16.68 11.60
C PHE A 262 -5.07 -18.04 11.85
N HIS A 263 -5.55 -19.10 11.19
CA HIS A 263 -4.99 -20.44 11.32
C HIS A 263 -3.48 -20.47 11.01
N GLN A 264 -3.07 -19.91 9.87
CA GLN A 264 -1.65 -19.86 9.50
C GLN A 264 -0.82 -18.99 10.46
N TRP A 265 -1.40 -17.88 10.94
CA TRP A 265 -0.76 -17.00 11.91
C TRP A 265 -0.60 -17.68 13.29
N ALA A 266 -1.59 -18.45 13.73
CA ALA A 266 -1.54 -19.24 14.95
C ALA A 266 -0.46 -20.33 14.87
N LEU A 267 -0.38 -21.07 13.76
CA LEU A 267 0.70 -22.04 13.52
C LEU A 267 2.09 -21.40 13.52
N LEU A 268 2.23 -20.20 12.94
CA LEU A 268 3.49 -19.46 13.00
C LEU A 268 3.93 -19.19 14.45
N SER A 269 2.99 -18.85 15.34
CA SER A 269 3.30 -18.52 16.73
C SER A 269 3.91 -19.67 17.53
N GLU A 270 3.67 -20.91 17.11
CA GLU A 270 4.33 -22.08 17.70
C GLU A 270 5.78 -22.22 17.24
N GLN A 271 6.04 -21.84 15.98
CA GLN A 271 7.32 -21.99 15.33
C GLN A 271 8.29 -20.84 15.61
N LEU A 272 7.78 -19.63 15.84
CA LEU A 272 8.58 -18.48 16.25
C LEU A 272 8.86 -18.60 17.75
N SER A 273 10.02 -19.16 18.10
CA SER A 273 10.42 -19.35 19.48
C SER A 273 10.58 -18.00 20.20
N THR A 274 9.86 -17.82 21.31
CA THR A 274 10.03 -16.68 22.22
C THR A 274 11.45 -16.60 22.80
N ALA A 275 12.24 -17.68 22.75
CA ALA A 275 13.63 -17.67 23.18
C ALA A 275 14.57 -17.00 22.17
N ASP A 276 14.25 -17.06 20.87
CA ASP A 276 15.07 -16.47 19.80
C ASP A 276 14.70 -15.01 19.54
N THR A 277 13.48 -14.61 19.91
CA THR A 277 12.97 -13.24 19.76
C THR A 277 12.21 -12.77 21.02
N PRO A 278 12.89 -12.55 22.16
CA PRO A 278 12.24 -12.24 23.44
C PRO A 278 11.47 -10.91 23.44
N ASP A 279 11.88 -9.96 22.58
CA ASP A 279 11.27 -8.65 22.48
C ASP A 279 10.20 -8.57 21.37
N THR A 280 9.78 -9.72 20.83
CA THR A 280 8.77 -9.80 19.75
C THR A 280 7.47 -10.38 20.29
N VAL A 281 6.37 -9.68 20.03
CA VAL A 281 5.01 -10.12 20.37
C VAL A 281 4.23 -10.40 19.09
N LEU A 282 3.69 -11.61 18.99
CA LEU A 282 2.69 -11.98 17.99
C LEU A 282 1.31 -11.98 18.67
N ALA A 283 0.40 -11.15 18.17
CA ALA A 283 -0.89 -10.92 18.77
C ALA A 283 -2.03 -11.05 17.75
N HIS A 284 -3.26 -11.11 18.26
CA HIS A 284 -4.46 -11.04 17.46
C HIS A 284 -5.61 -10.32 18.20
N VAL A 285 -6.56 -9.81 17.42
CA VAL A 285 -7.85 -9.28 17.89
C VAL A 285 -8.95 -10.12 17.25
N ALA A 286 -9.73 -10.81 18.09
CA ALA A 286 -10.91 -11.56 17.66
C ALA A 286 -12.13 -10.63 17.58
N CYS A 287 -12.45 -10.12 16.39
CA CYS A 287 -13.49 -9.10 16.18
C CYS A 287 -14.91 -9.55 16.55
N HIS A 288 -15.15 -10.85 16.62
CA HIS A 288 -16.42 -11.42 17.08
C HIS A 288 -16.57 -11.40 18.62
N HIS A 289 -15.48 -11.17 19.36
CA HIS A 289 -15.48 -10.96 20.81
C HIS A 289 -15.23 -9.49 21.19
N SER A 290 -14.41 -8.77 20.42
CA SER A 290 -14.02 -7.38 20.66
C SER A 290 -14.50 -6.46 19.53
N ILE A 291 -15.82 -6.31 19.39
CA ILE A 291 -16.45 -5.52 18.31
C ILE A 291 -15.92 -4.08 18.29
N GLU A 292 -15.81 -3.46 19.46
CA GLU A 292 -15.32 -2.08 19.62
C GLU A 292 -13.89 -1.89 19.09
N MET A 293 -13.05 -2.94 19.11
CA MET A 293 -11.69 -2.93 18.56
C MET A 293 -11.64 -3.11 17.03
N CYS A 294 -12.78 -3.38 16.40
CA CYS A 294 -12.87 -3.68 14.98
C CYS A 294 -13.91 -2.81 14.26
N ASP A 295 -14.45 -1.80 14.95
CA ASP A 295 -15.37 -0.85 14.37
C ASP A 295 -14.68 -0.08 13.22
N ASN A 296 -15.28 -0.11 12.03
CA ASN A 296 -14.79 0.51 10.78
C ASN A 296 -13.70 -0.26 10.01
N LEU A 297 -13.39 -1.51 10.37
CA LEU A 297 -12.53 -2.37 9.54
C LEU A 297 -13.20 -2.68 8.19
N ARG A 298 -12.45 -2.53 7.09
CA ARG A 298 -12.86 -3.07 5.79
C ARG A 298 -12.65 -4.58 5.79
N PRO A 299 -13.31 -5.33 4.87
CA PRO A 299 -13.13 -6.77 4.78
C PRO A 299 -11.68 -7.23 4.63
N VAL A 300 -10.83 -6.46 3.94
CA VAL A 300 -9.39 -6.75 3.78
C VAL A 300 -8.59 -6.59 5.08
N ASP A 301 -9.05 -5.70 5.96
CA ASP A 301 -8.36 -5.40 7.20
C ASP A 301 -8.52 -6.57 8.21
N LEU A 302 -9.60 -7.36 8.08
CA LEU A 302 -9.86 -8.58 8.87
C LEU A 302 -8.90 -9.74 8.58
N TYR A 303 -7.99 -9.61 7.63
CA TYR A 303 -6.94 -10.61 7.42
C TYR A 303 -5.58 -9.97 7.16
N THR A 304 -5.43 -8.71 7.55
CA THR A 304 -4.18 -7.97 7.41
C THR A 304 -3.38 -8.08 8.70
N VAL A 305 -2.12 -8.51 8.59
CA VAL A 305 -1.16 -8.48 9.69
C VAL A 305 -0.42 -7.16 9.65
N VAL A 306 -0.33 -6.49 10.79
CA VAL A 306 0.27 -5.16 10.95
C VAL A 306 1.51 -5.30 11.82
N ALA A 307 2.60 -4.66 11.42
CA ALA A 307 3.88 -4.70 12.12
C ALA A 307 4.24 -3.33 12.69
N TYR A 308 4.66 -3.34 13.94
CA TYR A 308 5.19 -2.18 14.65
C TYR A 308 6.60 -2.46 15.13
N LYS A 309 7.41 -1.41 15.16
CA LYS A 309 8.70 -1.39 15.82
C LYS A 309 8.78 -0.18 16.72
N ASP A 310 9.05 -0.43 18.01
CA ASP A 310 9.13 0.61 19.04
C ASP A 310 7.88 1.54 19.01
N GLY A 311 6.69 0.93 18.92
CA GLY A 311 5.39 1.62 18.82
C GLY A 311 5.08 2.30 17.47
N THR A 312 6.01 2.30 16.51
CA THR A 312 5.80 2.92 15.20
C THR A 312 5.38 1.87 14.17
N ASN A 313 4.33 2.13 13.40
CA ASN A 313 3.94 1.26 12.29
C ASN A 313 5.04 1.24 11.22
N ILE A 314 5.55 0.05 10.91
CA ILE A 314 6.61 -0.17 9.93
C ILE A 314 6.13 -0.88 8.66
N GLY A 315 4.92 -1.42 8.66
CA GLY A 315 4.33 -2.07 7.48
C GLY A 315 3.17 -3.00 7.82
N SER A 316 2.56 -3.54 6.78
CA SER A 316 1.50 -4.53 6.89
C SER A 316 1.50 -5.48 5.71
N THR A 317 0.87 -6.64 5.85
CA THR A 317 0.59 -7.55 4.75
C THR A 317 -0.85 -8.03 4.79
N SER A 318 -1.55 -7.86 3.67
CA SER A 318 -2.87 -8.42 3.38
C SER A 318 -2.78 -9.68 2.51
N ASN A 319 -1.56 -10.10 2.16
CA ASN A 319 -1.33 -11.33 1.43
C ASN A 319 -1.54 -12.52 2.36
N ILE A 320 -2.09 -13.60 1.80
CA ILE A 320 -2.37 -14.83 2.51
C ILE A 320 -1.43 -15.89 1.96
N GLY A 321 -0.56 -16.41 2.81
CA GLY A 321 0.39 -17.47 2.46
C GLY A 321 0.34 -18.60 3.48
N ASP A 322 1.30 -19.50 3.38
CA ASP A 322 1.54 -20.50 4.40
C ASP A 322 2.38 -19.93 5.57
N VAL A 323 2.70 -20.80 6.54
CA VAL A 323 3.54 -20.45 7.68
C VAL A 323 4.92 -19.93 7.26
N ASP A 324 5.52 -20.47 6.19
CA ASP A 324 6.84 -20.06 5.73
C ASP A 324 6.83 -18.65 5.12
N TYR A 325 5.75 -18.29 4.44
CA TYR A 325 5.50 -16.92 3.99
C TYR A 325 5.47 -15.95 5.18
N TYR A 326 4.62 -16.21 6.19
CA TYR A 326 4.51 -15.33 7.35
C TYR A 326 5.81 -15.27 8.16
N ARG A 327 6.50 -16.40 8.33
CA ARG A 327 7.82 -16.47 8.97
C ARG A 327 8.82 -15.58 8.26
N SER A 328 8.91 -15.70 6.94
CA SER A 328 9.84 -14.93 6.12
C SER A 328 9.53 -13.44 6.20
N TRP A 329 8.26 -13.07 6.05
CA TRP A 329 7.81 -11.69 6.16
C TRP A 329 8.12 -11.10 7.55
N ALA A 330 7.68 -11.75 8.63
CA ALA A 330 7.91 -11.26 10.00
C ALA A 330 9.41 -11.16 10.32
N THR A 331 10.21 -12.14 9.91
CA THR A 331 11.66 -12.13 10.12
C THR A 331 12.34 -10.99 9.37
N LEU A 332 11.97 -10.73 8.12
CA LEU A 332 12.45 -9.56 7.39
C LEU A 332 12.03 -8.26 8.10
N MET A 333 10.78 -8.16 8.55
CA MET A 333 10.27 -7.01 9.30
C MET A 333 11.01 -6.78 10.63
N MET A 334 11.55 -7.81 11.28
CA MET A 334 12.36 -7.64 12.50
C MET A 334 13.80 -7.17 12.23
N ASN A 335 14.35 -7.51 11.07
CA ASN A 335 15.76 -7.24 10.75
C ASN A 335 16.01 -5.88 10.07
N GLY A 336 14.96 -5.15 9.70
CA GLY A 336 15.10 -3.88 9.01
C GLY A 336 15.07 -4.01 7.49
N PRO A 337 14.91 -2.89 6.76
CA PRO A 337 14.85 -2.88 5.31
C PRO A 337 16.17 -3.31 4.66
N VAL A 338 17.29 -3.14 5.35
CA VAL A 338 18.63 -3.54 4.90
C VAL A 338 19.35 -4.23 6.05
N VAL A 339 19.89 -5.42 5.79
CA VAL A 339 20.73 -6.15 6.74
C VAL A 339 22.19 -5.77 6.50
N ALA A 340 22.88 -5.28 7.54
CA ALA A 340 24.32 -5.04 7.47
C ALA A 340 25.09 -6.36 7.48
N LEU A 341 26.09 -6.48 6.60
CA LEU A 341 27.01 -7.61 6.51
C LEU A 341 28.37 -7.16 7.05
N GLU A 342 28.64 -7.49 8.30
CA GLU A 342 29.80 -6.97 9.05
C GLU A 342 31.10 -7.63 8.58
N ASP A 343 31.04 -8.90 8.16
CA ASP A 343 32.21 -9.67 7.79
C ASP A 343 32.11 -10.41 6.45
N ALA A 344 33.19 -11.11 6.10
CA ALA A 344 33.29 -11.85 4.85
C ALA A 344 32.46 -13.15 4.84
N GLU A 345 32.23 -13.77 6.00
CA GLU A 345 31.46 -15.01 6.13
C GLU A 345 29.95 -14.71 6.05
N GLU A 346 29.47 -13.65 6.68
CA GLU A 346 28.10 -13.14 6.48
C GLU A 346 27.85 -12.80 5.02
N ALA A 347 28.79 -12.11 4.37
CA ALA A 347 28.67 -11.82 2.94
C ALA A 347 28.65 -13.09 2.08
N LYS A 348 29.32 -14.17 2.51
CA LYS A 348 29.32 -15.47 1.81
C LYS A 348 28.01 -16.23 2.05
N LYS A 349 27.45 -16.16 3.26
CA LYS A 349 26.12 -16.68 3.60
C LYS A 349 25.02 -15.99 2.80
N ALA A 350 25.03 -14.65 2.78
CA ALA A 350 24.08 -13.85 2.01
C ALA A 350 24.11 -14.19 0.50
N LYS A 351 25.30 -14.40 -0.08
CA LYS A 351 25.48 -14.86 -1.47
C LYS A 351 24.91 -16.25 -1.75
N ARG A 352 24.75 -17.09 -0.72
CA ARG A 352 24.09 -18.40 -0.78
C ARG A 352 22.59 -18.33 -0.45
N GLY A 353 22.04 -17.13 -0.25
CA GLY A 353 20.65 -16.92 0.11
C GLY A 353 20.36 -17.02 1.61
N GLU A 354 21.38 -17.19 2.46
CA GLU A 354 21.20 -17.27 3.91
C GLU A 354 21.33 -15.87 4.52
N ILE A 355 20.22 -15.33 5.04
CA ILE A 355 20.16 -14.00 5.66
C ILE A 355 19.18 -14.03 6.83
N ALA A 356 19.58 -13.46 7.99
CA ALA A 356 18.74 -13.43 9.18
C ALA A 356 18.15 -14.81 9.59
N GLY A 357 18.91 -15.89 9.38
CA GLY A 357 18.46 -17.27 9.65
C GLY A 357 17.47 -17.86 8.64
N LEU A 358 17.09 -17.10 7.61
CA LEU A 358 16.24 -17.55 6.51
C LEU A 358 17.07 -18.07 5.34
N GLN A 359 16.55 -19.09 4.64
CA GLN A 359 17.05 -19.53 3.35
C GLN A 359 16.15 -18.96 2.24
N LEU A 360 16.63 -17.91 1.56
CA LEU A 360 15.84 -17.14 0.60
C LEU A 360 16.24 -17.45 -0.86
N PRO A 361 15.28 -17.38 -1.80
CA PRO A 361 15.52 -17.68 -3.20
C PRO A 361 16.37 -16.62 -3.92
N ALA A 362 16.38 -15.40 -3.40
CA ALA A 362 17.17 -14.29 -3.92
C ALA A 362 17.56 -13.31 -2.81
N VAL A 363 18.79 -12.77 -2.89
CA VAL A 363 19.29 -11.71 -2.00
C VAL A 363 20.02 -10.65 -2.83
N THR A 364 19.65 -9.39 -2.68
CA THR A 364 20.32 -8.26 -3.33
C THR A 364 21.31 -7.62 -2.38
N ILE A 365 22.59 -7.59 -2.77
CA ILE A 365 23.69 -7.07 -1.94
C ILE A 365 24.24 -5.81 -2.59
N GLY A 366 24.22 -4.71 -1.82
CA GLY A 366 24.92 -3.47 -2.15
C GLY A 366 26.29 -3.40 -1.47
N VAL A 367 27.30 -2.91 -2.17
CA VAL A 367 28.62 -2.61 -1.61
C VAL A 367 28.90 -1.13 -1.81
N PHE A 368 29.15 -0.40 -0.74
CA PHE A 368 29.31 1.07 -0.77
C PHE A 368 30.50 1.53 0.07
N PRO A 369 31.08 2.71 -0.24
CA PRO A 369 32.23 3.23 0.50
C PRO A 369 31.89 3.66 1.93
N ASN A 370 30.72 4.25 2.14
CA ASN A 370 30.19 4.71 3.43
C ASN A 370 28.67 4.95 3.32
N GLU A 371 28.03 5.22 4.46
CA GLU A 371 26.59 5.48 4.57
C GLU A 371 26.15 6.88 4.11
N GLU A 372 27.10 7.80 3.95
CA GLU A 372 26.81 9.15 3.47
C GLU A 372 26.74 9.23 1.93
N HIS A 373 27.27 8.20 1.25
CA HIS A 373 27.33 8.15 -0.20
C HIS A 373 25.92 8.13 -0.82
N SER A 374 25.70 8.94 -1.85
CA SER A 374 24.38 9.09 -2.50
C SER A 374 23.81 7.76 -2.98
N SER A 375 24.64 6.90 -3.59
CA SER A 375 24.26 5.54 -4.00
C SER A 375 23.72 4.68 -2.86
N TYR A 376 24.29 4.77 -1.65
CA TYR A 376 23.79 4.04 -0.50
C TYR A 376 22.44 4.59 -0.03
N ARG A 377 22.30 5.92 0.05
CA ARG A 377 21.02 6.56 0.41
C ARG A 377 19.90 6.16 -0.55
N HIS A 378 20.17 6.15 -1.85
CA HIS A 378 19.19 5.70 -2.84
C HIS A 378 18.88 4.19 -2.72
N PHE A 379 19.88 3.37 -2.43
CA PHE A 379 19.66 1.94 -2.14
C PHE A 379 18.77 1.73 -0.91
N GLN A 380 18.97 2.52 0.15
CA GLN A 380 18.15 2.49 1.36
C GLN A 380 16.71 2.94 1.09
N ILE A 381 16.49 3.96 0.25
CA ILE A 381 15.14 4.38 -0.18
C ILE A 381 14.42 3.22 -0.87
N VAL A 382 15.10 2.54 -1.80
CA VAL A 382 14.51 1.37 -2.49
C VAL A 382 14.22 0.26 -1.49
N ALA A 383 15.15 -0.04 -0.59
CA ALA A 383 14.97 -1.07 0.43
C ALA A 383 13.77 -0.78 1.36
N GLN A 384 13.57 0.47 1.75
CA GLN A 384 12.42 0.88 2.56
C GLN A 384 11.09 0.64 1.83
N SER A 385 11.02 0.94 0.52
CA SER A 385 9.82 0.72 -0.30
C SER A 385 9.48 -0.77 -0.48
N PHE A 386 10.44 -1.67 -0.27
CA PHE A 386 10.30 -3.11 -0.46
C PHE A 386 10.47 -3.90 0.85
N TYR A 387 10.34 -3.21 1.99
CA TYR A 387 10.54 -3.79 3.30
C TYR A 387 9.59 -4.96 3.56
N GLY A 388 10.10 -6.04 4.15
CA GLY A 388 9.36 -7.27 4.39
C GLY A 388 9.14 -8.15 3.15
N ARG A 389 9.48 -7.66 1.95
CA ARG A 389 9.20 -8.35 0.68
C ARG A 389 10.46 -8.83 -0.01
N TYR A 390 11.52 -8.02 -0.03
CA TYR A 390 12.79 -8.37 -0.66
C TYR A 390 13.92 -8.42 0.36
N ALA A 391 14.81 -9.39 0.19
CA ALA A 391 16.01 -9.50 1.01
C ALA A 391 17.11 -8.61 0.46
N MET A 392 17.36 -7.50 1.16
CA MET A 392 18.40 -6.54 0.80
C MET A 392 19.45 -6.48 1.90
N ALA A 393 20.71 -6.53 1.50
CA ALA A 393 21.85 -6.51 2.41
C ALA A 393 22.89 -5.50 1.94
N VAL A 394 23.69 -4.99 2.87
CA VAL A 394 24.74 -4.02 2.57
C VAL A 394 26.07 -4.43 3.17
N GLN A 395 27.15 -4.16 2.43
CA GLN A 395 28.50 -4.22 2.94
C GLN A 395 29.19 -2.87 2.76
N ILE A 396 29.54 -2.22 3.87
CA ILE A 396 30.31 -0.97 3.84
C ILE A 396 31.80 -1.30 3.79
N LYS A 397 32.47 -0.87 2.72
CA LYS A 397 33.91 -1.09 2.52
C LYS A 397 34.57 0.21 2.12
N LYS A 398 35.46 0.70 2.96
CA LYS A 398 36.28 1.89 2.66
C LYS A 398 36.98 1.71 1.30
N ASP A 399 36.93 2.77 0.49
CA ASP A 399 37.50 2.82 -0.87
C ASP A 399 36.88 1.88 -1.91
N ALA A 400 35.76 1.22 -1.62
CA ALA A 400 35.04 0.43 -2.61
C ALA A 400 34.25 1.30 -3.58
N PHE A 401 34.23 0.89 -4.86
CA PHE A 401 33.29 1.45 -5.83
C PHE A 401 31.86 0.94 -5.53
N PRO A 402 30.85 1.83 -5.53
CA PRO A 402 29.45 1.43 -5.41
C PRO A 402 29.09 0.33 -6.39
N SER A 403 28.53 -0.77 -5.90
CA SER A 403 28.04 -1.86 -6.74
C SER A 403 26.85 -2.53 -6.10
N ILE A 404 25.94 -3.04 -6.93
CA ILE A 404 24.78 -3.81 -6.49
C ILE A 404 24.73 -5.09 -7.31
N ALA A 405 24.44 -6.22 -6.67
CA ALA A 405 24.23 -7.48 -7.35
C ALA A 405 23.16 -8.31 -6.66
N THR A 406 22.33 -9.00 -7.44
CA THR A 406 21.36 -9.96 -6.93
C THR A 406 21.89 -11.37 -7.09
N TYR A 407 21.85 -12.12 -5.99
CA TYR A 407 22.31 -13.50 -5.90
C TYR A 407 21.10 -14.44 -5.82
N ARG A 408 21.05 -15.42 -6.71
CA ARG A 408 20.00 -16.45 -6.79
C ARG A 408 20.67 -17.83 -6.68
N PRO A 409 20.84 -18.39 -5.47
CA PRO A 409 21.67 -19.57 -5.24
C PRO A 409 21.21 -20.82 -6.00
N ASN A 410 19.90 -20.94 -6.22
CA ASN A 410 19.25 -22.09 -6.85
C ASN A 410 19.18 -21.97 -8.38
N GLU A 411 19.66 -20.87 -8.95
CA GLU A 411 19.64 -20.60 -10.39
C GLU A 411 20.94 -21.01 -11.07
N ARG A 412 20.87 -21.29 -12.38
CA ARG A 412 22.07 -21.51 -13.19
C ARG A 412 22.93 -20.25 -13.25
N LYS A 413 22.30 -19.11 -13.52
CA LYS A 413 22.94 -17.78 -13.43
C LYS A 413 22.72 -17.24 -12.03
N LYS A 414 23.68 -17.56 -11.15
CA LYS A 414 23.63 -17.26 -9.71
C LYS A 414 23.78 -15.78 -9.36
N ARG A 415 24.39 -14.98 -10.23
CA ARG A 415 24.65 -13.56 -9.98
C ARG A 415 24.20 -12.72 -11.17
N ILE A 416 23.49 -11.64 -10.87
CA ILE A 416 23.12 -10.61 -11.84
C ILE A 416 23.63 -9.28 -11.27
N ASP A 417 24.47 -8.59 -12.03
CA ASP A 417 25.05 -7.31 -11.65
C ASP A 417 24.18 -6.15 -12.12
N TYR A 418 24.11 -5.12 -11.28
CA TYR A 418 23.53 -3.83 -11.64
C TYR A 418 24.51 -3.02 -12.47
N THR A 419 24.06 -2.48 -13.61
CA THR A 419 24.90 -1.75 -14.56
C THR A 419 24.36 -0.36 -14.92
N GLU A 420 23.23 0.04 -14.33
CA GLU A 420 22.57 1.32 -14.63
C GLU A 420 23.00 2.41 -13.63
N GLU A 421 22.47 3.62 -13.77
CA GLU A 421 22.76 4.74 -12.87
C GLU A 421 22.17 4.48 -11.48
N PHE A 422 22.79 4.96 -10.40
CA PHE A 422 22.28 4.76 -9.04
C PHE A 422 21.07 5.65 -8.72
N ASP A 423 20.03 5.67 -9.55
CA ASP A 423 18.75 6.30 -9.25
C ASP A 423 17.73 5.26 -8.71
N PRO A 424 16.81 5.66 -7.80
CA PRO A 424 15.85 4.74 -7.19
C PRO A 424 14.95 3.99 -8.19
N ALA A 425 14.62 4.59 -9.34
CA ALA A 425 13.72 3.98 -10.31
C ALA A 425 14.40 2.82 -11.05
N SER A 426 15.63 3.03 -11.54
CA SER A 426 16.45 2.01 -12.20
C SER A 426 16.80 0.87 -11.23
N MET A 427 17.14 1.19 -9.98
CA MET A 427 17.38 0.19 -8.94
C MET A 427 16.12 -0.63 -8.61
N THR A 428 14.96 0.01 -8.56
CA THR A 428 13.68 -0.69 -8.39
C THR A 428 13.42 -1.67 -9.54
N GLN A 429 13.62 -1.23 -10.79
CA GLN A 429 13.45 -2.12 -11.96
C GLN A 429 14.42 -3.29 -11.94
N PHE A 430 15.65 -3.04 -11.52
CA PHE A 430 16.64 -4.09 -11.33
C PHE A 430 16.20 -5.07 -10.24
N LEU A 431 15.80 -4.60 -9.05
CA LEU A 431 15.36 -5.44 -7.93
C LEU A 431 14.20 -6.34 -8.35
N LEU A 432 13.15 -5.77 -8.94
CA LEU A 432 11.94 -6.48 -9.36
C LEU A 432 12.26 -7.59 -10.38
N SER A 433 13.22 -7.37 -11.28
CA SER A 433 13.51 -8.33 -12.36
C SER A 433 14.63 -9.31 -12.06
N SER A 434 15.63 -8.90 -11.29
CA SER A 434 16.78 -9.73 -10.97
C SER A 434 16.50 -10.74 -9.86
N SER A 435 15.50 -10.47 -9.01
CA SER A 435 15.15 -11.33 -7.87
C SER A 435 14.25 -12.50 -8.25
N LEU A 436 13.40 -12.35 -9.27
CA LEU A 436 12.49 -13.41 -9.68
C LEU A 436 13.25 -14.64 -10.23
N PRO A 437 12.76 -15.85 -9.94
CA PRO A 437 13.31 -17.06 -10.54
C PRO A 437 13.07 -17.06 -12.05
N SER A 438 14.00 -17.66 -12.79
CA SER A 438 13.88 -17.82 -14.23
C SER A 438 12.82 -18.84 -14.62
N ILE A 439 12.60 -19.86 -13.78
CA ILE A 439 11.50 -20.83 -13.90
C ILE A 439 10.71 -20.80 -12.58
N MET A 440 9.41 -20.52 -12.63
CA MET A 440 8.54 -20.60 -11.45
C MET A 440 8.04 -22.03 -11.26
N ASP A 441 8.26 -22.59 -10.08
CA ASP A 441 7.64 -23.86 -9.72
C ASP A 441 6.21 -23.62 -9.25
N ILE A 442 5.24 -24.19 -9.96
CA ILE A 442 3.81 -24.02 -9.65
C ILE A 442 3.19 -25.32 -9.11
N SER A 443 4.00 -26.34 -8.83
CA SER A 443 3.55 -27.68 -8.41
C SER A 443 2.71 -27.67 -7.14
N HIS A 444 3.02 -26.73 -6.24
CA HIS A 444 2.41 -26.67 -4.92
C HIS A 444 1.46 -25.50 -4.72
N GLY A 445 1.03 -24.85 -5.82
CA GLY A 445 0.27 -23.61 -5.81
C GLY A 445 0.99 -22.52 -6.58
N PHE A 446 0.32 -21.39 -6.80
CA PHE A 446 0.93 -20.19 -7.36
C PHE A 446 0.04 -18.97 -7.07
N THR A 447 0.64 -17.78 -7.14
CA THR A 447 -0.10 -16.51 -7.06
C THR A 447 -0.75 -16.19 -8.41
N THR A 448 -2.08 -16.03 -8.43
CA THR A 448 -2.89 -15.75 -9.65
C THR A 448 -2.27 -14.66 -10.53
N ASP A 449 -1.85 -13.56 -9.92
CA ASP A 449 -1.33 -12.38 -10.60
C ASP A 449 0.07 -12.60 -11.21
N ALA A 450 0.82 -13.58 -10.70
CA ALA A 450 2.11 -13.95 -11.29
C ALA A 450 1.93 -14.52 -12.71
N LEU A 451 0.82 -15.23 -12.95
CA LEU A 451 0.59 -15.95 -14.21
C LEU A 451 -0.42 -15.27 -15.13
N PHE A 452 -1.58 -14.85 -14.62
CA PHE A 452 -2.72 -14.48 -15.46
C PHE A 452 -2.84 -12.97 -15.74
N ARG A 453 -2.53 -12.13 -14.75
CA ARG A 453 -2.73 -10.67 -14.87
C ARG A 453 -1.54 -9.95 -15.50
N GLN A 454 -1.08 -10.48 -16.63
CA GLN A 454 0.04 -9.93 -17.37
C GLN A 454 0.00 -10.32 -18.86
N SER A 455 0.84 -9.69 -19.67
CA SER A 455 0.79 -9.82 -21.13
C SER A 455 1.54 -11.04 -21.70
N ARG A 456 2.43 -11.68 -20.92
CA ARG A 456 3.24 -12.80 -21.41
C ARG A 456 2.42 -14.10 -21.40
N SER A 457 2.74 -15.00 -22.33
CA SER A 457 2.17 -16.34 -22.34
C SER A 457 2.84 -17.21 -21.27
N VAL A 458 2.10 -18.11 -20.62
CA VAL A 458 2.66 -19.03 -19.62
C VAL A 458 3.08 -20.31 -20.33
N LEU A 459 4.36 -20.65 -20.23
CA LEU A 459 4.92 -21.90 -20.73
C LEU A 459 5.23 -22.83 -19.56
N ILE A 460 4.59 -23.99 -19.53
CA ILE A 460 4.68 -24.97 -18.45
C ILE A 460 5.41 -26.21 -18.95
N LEU A 461 6.43 -26.64 -18.22
CA LEU A 461 7.02 -27.96 -18.36
C LEU A 461 6.38 -28.90 -17.33
N ALA A 462 5.59 -29.88 -17.79
CA ALA A 462 4.83 -30.79 -16.96
C ALA A 462 5.46 -32.19 -16.92
N SER A 463 5.54 -32.79 -15.73
CA SER A 463 6.18 -34.09 -15.51
C SER A 463 5.61 -34.86 -14.33
N SER A 464 5.92 -36.17 -14.25
CA SER A 464 5.62 -37.01 -13.08
C SER A 464 6.81 -37.93 -12.74
N PRO A 465 6.90 -38.48 -11.52
CA PRO A 465 7.92 -39.45 -11.12
C PRO A 465 7.98 -40.67 -12.02
N SER A 466 6.81 -41.13 -12.50
CA SER A 466 6.69 -42.24 -13.45
C SER A 466 7.07 -41.88 -14.88
N GLN A 467 7.01 -40.59 -15.23
CA GLN A 467 7.31 -40.06 -16.56
C GLN A 467 8.12 -38.76 -16.42
N PRO A 468 9.39 -38.87 -16.00
CA PRO A 468 10.22 -37.70 -15.76
C PRO A 468 10.62 -37.03 -17.08
N VAL A 469 10.82 -35.71 -17.03
CA VAL A 469 11.42 -35.00 -18.17
C VAL A 469 12.89 -35.40 -18.27
N PRO A 470 13.40 -35.75 -19.47
CA PRO A 470 14.82 -36.05 -19.64
C PRO A 470 15.69 -34.88 -19.20
N GLN A 471 16.84 -35.17 -18.59
CA GLN A 471 17.71 -34.14 -18.02
C GLN A 471 18.15 -33.13 -19.08
N GLU A 472 18.46 -33.58 -20.30
CA GLU A 472 18.85 -32.73 -21.42
C GLU A 472 17.76 -31.71 -21.76
N VAL A 473 16.49 -32.13 -21.72
CA VAL A 473 15.35 -31.25 -21.98
C VAL A 473 15.16 -30.24 -20.84
N SER A 474 15.29 -30.68 -19.59
CA SER A 474 15.27 -29.77 -18.43
C SER A 474 16.35 -28.68 -18.54
N GLU A 475 17.55 -29.05 -19.00
CA GLU A 475 18.65 -28.11 -19.22
C GLU A 475 18.37 -27.14 -20.39
N VAL A 476 17.79 -27.64 -21.49
CA VAL A 476 17.35 -26.81 -22.62
C VAL A 476 16.29 -25.81 -22.15
N PHE A 477 15.29 -26.25 -21.39
CA PHE A 477 14.24 -25.39 -20.85
C PHE A 477 14.82 -24.29 -19.95
N ALA A 478 15.75 -24.64 -19.05
CA ALA A 478 16.46 -23.67 -18.22
C ALA A 478 17.31 -22.67 -19.03
N LYS A 479 17.96 -23.12 -20.12
CA LYS A 479 18.69 -22.21 -21.02
C LYS A 479 17.74 -21.22 -21.71
N LEU A 480 16.59 -21.69 -22.20
CA LEU A 480 15.58 -20.84 -22.82
C LEU A 480 15.01 -19.82 -21.83
N ALA A 481 14.71 -20.23 -20.60
CA ALA A 481 14.23 -19.36 -19.53
C ALA A 481 15.21 -18.25 -19.16
N ALA A 482 16.52 -18.50 -19.28
CA ALA A 482 17.57 -17.51 -19.05
C ALA A 482 17.73 -16.49 -20.20
N LYS A 483 17.14 -16.73 -21.39
CA LYS A 483 17.23 -15.79 -22.52
C LYS A 483 16.26 -14.63 -22.34
N ILE A 484 16.82 -13.43 -22.21
CA ILE A 484 16.07 -12.17 -22.04
C ILE A 484 15.02 -11.96 -23.13
N GLU A 485 15.30 -12.32 -24.39
CA GLU A 485 14.35 -12.14 -25.49
C GLU A 485 13.12 -13.05 -25.39
N LEU A 486 13.26 -14.24 -24.82
CA LEU A 486 12.14 -15.15 -24.60
C LEU A 486 11.37 -14.78 -23.33
N SER A 487 12.06 -14.42 -22.24
CA SER A 487 11.42 -14.05 -20.97
C SER A 487 10.59 -12.75 -21.04
N LYS A 488 10.81 -11.94 -22.07
CA LYS A 488 9.93 -10.80 -22.43
C LYS A 488 8.55 -11.23 -22.91
N ASN A 489 8.43 -12.43 -23.49
CA ASN A 489 7.20 -12.90 -24.14
C ASN A 489 6.57 -14.09 -23.41
N TYR A 490 7.37 -14.83 -22.64
CA TYR A 490 6.96 -16.06 -21.97
C TYR A 490 7.34 -16.04 -20.48
N ILE A 491 6.46 -16.57 -19.65
CA ILE A 491 6.76 -16.94 -18.27
C ILE A 491 7.08 -18.42 -18.29
N PHE A 492 8.28 -18.78 -17.86
CA PHE A 492 8.67 -20.18 -17.77
C PHE A 492 8.24 -20.70 -16.42
N THR A 493 7.54 -21.83 -16.43
CA THR A 493 7.03 -22.48 -15.24
C THR A 493 7.25 -23.99 -15.34
N GLN A 494 7.22 -24.68 -14.20
CA GLN A 494 7.24 -26.13 -14.14
C GLN A 494 6.16 -26.64 -13.21
N ILE A 495 5.58 -27.79 -13.56
CA ILE A 495 4.65 -28.52 -12.71
C ILE A 495 5.12 -29.97 -12.62
N LYS A 496 5.38 -30.42 -11.39
CA LYS A 496 5.80 -31.77 -11.05
C LYS A 496 4.70 -32.39 -10.23
N ARG A 497 4.11 -33.45 -10.75
CA ARG A 497 3.20 -34.29 -10.00
C ARG A 497 3.99 -35.03 -8.92
N ASP A 498 3.59 -34.98 -7.66
CA ASP A 498 4.12 -35.78 -6.56
C ASP A 498 2.96 -36.32 -5.72
N ASP A 499 3.26 -37.02 -4.62
CA ASP A 499 2.22 -37.64 -3.80
C ASP A 499 1.32 -36.59 -3.11
N GLU A 500 1.89 -35.45 -2.71
CA GLU A 500 1.19 -34.38 -1.98
C GLU A 500 0.25 -33.56 -2.86
N ASN A 501 0.61 -33.35 -4.13
CA ASN A 501 -0.19 -32.55 -5.08
C ASN A 501 -0.91 -33.41 -6.15
N SER A 502 -0.74 -34.73 -6.11
CA SER A 502 -1.19 -35.68 -7.16
C SER A 502 -2.60 -35.41 -7.67
N LYS A 503 -3.59 -35.33 -6.78
CA LYS A 503 -5.00 -35.10 -7.15
C LYS A 503 -5.19 -33.78 -7.89
N ALA A 504 -4.64 -32.69 -7.36
CA ALA A 504 -4.80 -31.35 -7.93
C ALA A 504 -4.15 -31.23 -9.31
N VAL A 505 -2.94 -31.80 -9.46
CA VAL A 505 -2.23 -31.86 -10.73
C VAL A 505 -2.95 -32.79 -11.71
N ASP A 506 -3.46 -33.93 -11.26
CA ASP A 506 -4.23 -34.86 -12.10
C ASP A 506 -5.54 -34.25 -12.59
N ASP A 507 -6.27 -33.52 -11.75
CA ASP A 507 -7.49 -32.82 -12.12
C ASP A 507 -7.21 -31.73 -13.17
N PHE A 508 -6.11 -30.97 -12.99
CA PHE A 508 -5.62 -30.04 -14.00
C PHE A 508 -5.29 -30.75 -15.33
N LEU A 509 -4.42 -31.77 -15.32
CA LEU A 509 -3.97 -32.44 -16.54
C LEU A 509 -5.11 -33.13 -17.30
N LYS A 510 -6.06 -33.73 -16.57
CA LYS A 510 -7.26 -34.35 -17.16
C LYS A 510 -8.18 -33.32 -17.81
N SER A 511 -8.37 -32.15 -17.18
CA SER A 511 -9.26 -31.11 -17.70
C SER A 511 -8.87 -30.60 -19.09
N ILE A 512 -7.58 -30.69 -19.44
CA ILE A 512 -7.04 -30.29 -20.74
C ILE A 512 -6.43 -31.45 -21.53
N SER A 513 -6.68 -32.70 -21.12
CA SER A 513 -6.23 -33.93 -21.80
C SER A 513 -4.73 -33.96 -22.15
N VAL A 514 -3.87 -33.57 -21.21
CA VAL A 514 -2.42 -33.47 -21.43
C VAL A 514 -1.70 -34.81 -21.18
N PRO A 515 -0.90 -35.32 -22.14
CA PRO A 515 0.03 -36.42 -21.89
C PRO A 515 1.25 -35.94 -21.10
N LEU A 516 1.96 -36.84 -20.41
CA LEU A 516 3.21 -36.50 -19.71
C LEU A 516 4.40 -37.31 -20.27
N PRO A 517 5.62 -36.73 -20.30
CA PRO A 517 5.94 -35.33 -20.04
C PRO A 517 5.56 -34.42 -21.23
N SER A 518 5.16 -33.17 -20.95
CA SER A 518 4.73 -32.22 -21.99
C SER A 518 5.13 -30.78 -21.73
N LEU A 519 5.24 -30.02 -22.81
CA LEU A 519 5.18 -28.57 -22.82
C LEU A 519 3.73 -28.12 -23.04
N ILE A 520 3.27 -27.21 -22.18
CA ILE A 520 1.93 -26.62 -22.26
C ILE A 520 2.10 -25.11 -22.38
N LEU A 521 1.60 -24.51 -23.45
CA LEU A 521 1.60 -23.06 -23.64
C LEU A 521 0.19 -22.52 -23.46
N PHE A 522 -0.01 -21.72 -22.41
CA PHE A 522 -1.20 -20.89 -22.24
C PHE A 522 -0.95 -19.52 -22.87
N ARG A 523 -1.73 -19.21 -23.91
CA ARG A 523 -1.81 -17.87 -24.51
C ARG A 523 -3.23 -17.34 -24.29
N LYS A 524 -3.44 -16.75 -23.12
CA LYS A 524 -4.77 -16.41 -22.60
C LYS A 524 -5.67 -17.66 -22.58
N GLU A 525 -6.74 -17.68 -23.38
CA GLU A 525 -7.71 -18.77 -23.46
C GLU A 525 -7.19 -19.95 -24.31
N SER A 526 -6.24 -19.71 -25.21
CA SER A 526 -5.73 -20.75 -26.11
C SER A 526 -4.63 -21.56 -25.45
N VAL A 527 -4.80 -22.89 -25.42
CA VAL A 527 -3.83 -23.84 -24.88
C VAL A 527 -3.25 -24.68 -26.01
N TYR A 528 -1.92 -24.75 -26.06
CA TYR A 528 -1.17 -25.57 -27.01
C TYR A 528 -0.34 -26.59 -26.26
N ILE A 529 -0.36 -27.84 -26.72
CA ILE A 529 0.26 -28.97 -26.03
C ILE A 529 1.26 -29.63 -26.97
N ARG A 530 2.44 -29.97 -26.44
CA ARG A 530 3.47 -30.73 -27.14
C ARG A 530 4.09 -31.75 -26.19
N GLU A 531 4.00 -33.01 -26.56
CA GLU A 531 4.70 -34.08 -25.86
C GLU A 531 6.22 -33.89 -25.98
N VAL A 532 6.92 -34.10 -24.87
CA VAL A 532 8.37 -33.94 -24.79
C VAL A 532 9.05 -35.26 -25.13
N THR A 533 10.04 -35.20 -26.02
CA THR A 533 10.89 -36.35 -26.37
C THR A 533 12.36 -36.09 -26.02
N ASN A 534 13.18 -37.14 -25.98
CA ASN A 534 14.63 -37.02 -25.70
C ASN A 534 15.41 -36.26 -26.80
N THR A 535 14.74 -35.89 -27.90
CA THR A 535 15.36 -35.18 -29.03
C THR A 535 15.09 -33.67 -29.02
N GLU A 536 14.44 -33.15 -27.97
CA GLU A 536 14.17 -31.73 -27.83
C GLU A 536 15.45 -30.91 -27.72
N ASN A 537 15.47 -29.78 -28.41
CA ASN A 537 16.57 -28.82 -28.38
C ASN A 537 16.01 -27.39 -28.42
N GLU A 538 16.87 -26.39 -28.26
CA GLU A 538 16.45 -24.99 -28.20
C GLU A 538 15.71 -24.54 -29.48
N GLU A 539 16.15 -24.99 -30.65
CA GLU A 539 15.57 -24.63 -31.95
C GLU A 539 14.17 -25.21 -32.11
N LYS A 540 13.97 -26.50 -31.81
CA LYS A 540 12.69 -27.19 -31.91
C LYS A 540 11.60 -26.59 -31.02
N ILE A 541 11.96 -26.20 -29.80
CA ILE A 541 11.02 -25.57 -28.87
C ILE A 541 10.67 -24.16 -29.38
N VAL A 542 11.65 -23.38 -29.82
CA VAL A 542 11.41 -22.02 -30.36
C VAL A 542 10.59 -22.06 -31.65
N GLU A 543 10.85 -23.02 -32.54
CA GLU A 543 10.10 -23.26 -33.76
C GLU A 543 8.62 -23.52 -33.43
N TRP A 544 8.35 -24.45 -32.51
CA TRP A 544 6.98 -24.73 -32.07
C TRP A 544 6.30 -23.51 -31.43
N LEU A 545 6.99 -22.75 -30.58
CA LEU A 545 6.46 -21.49 -30.06
C LEU A 545 6.10 -20.51 -31.18
N GLY A 546 6.83 -20.53 -32.30
CA GLY A 546 6.50 -19.79 -33.53
C GLY A 546 5.25 -20.31 -34.23
N GLU A 547 5.16 -21.63 -34.45
CA GLU A 547 4.04 -22.30 -35.11
C GLU A 547 2.71 -22.09 -34.39
N THR A 548 2.70 -22.05 -33.05
CA THR A 548 1.47 -21.77 -32.26
C THR A 548 0.82 -20.43 -32.57
N LYS A 549 1.49 -19.49 -33.27
CA LYS A 549 0.88 -18.23 -33.72
C LYS A 549 -0.12 -18.42 -34.86
N GLN A 550 0.02 -19.51 -35.61
CA GLN A 550 -0.81 -19.81 -36.79
C GLN A 550 -1.60 -21.11 -36.61
N LYS A 551 -1.18 -21.99 -35.70
CA LYS A 551 -1.87 -23.23 -35.35
C LYS A 551 -3.17 -22.94 -34.59
N GLN A 552 -4.22 -23.74 -34.86
CA GLN A 552 -5.40 -23.82 -34.00
C GLN A 552 -5.01 -24.35 -32.62
N ALA A 553 -5.63 -23.83 -31.57
CA ALA A 553 -5.39 -24.29 -30.20
C ALA A 553 -5.80 -25.77 -30.04
N ASP A 554 -5.02 -26.51 -29.25
CA ASP A 554 -5.34 -27.91 -28.91
C ASP A 554 -6.51 -27.97 -27.90
N PHE A 555 -6.63 -26.92 -27.07
CA PHE A 555 -7.75 -26.72 -26.15
C PHE A 555 -8.06 -25.23 -26.00
N ILE A 556 -9.32 -24.88 -25.77
CA ILE A 556 -9.77 -23.50 -25.52
C ILE A 556 -10.39 -23.45 -24.13
N VAL A 557 -9.81 -22.63 -23.24
CA VAL A 557 -10.37 -22.39 -21.91
C VAL A 557 -11.63 -21.54 -22.05
N VAL A 558 -12.72 -22.04 -21.50
CA VAL A 558 -14.03 -21.40 -21.58
C VAL A 558 -14.18 -20.40 -20.42
N ALA A 559 -14.36 -19.12 -20.71
CA ALA A 559 -14.37 -18.05 -19.70
C ALA A 559 -15.52 -18.15 -18.66
N HIS A 560 -16.60 -18.87 -18.98
CA HIS A 560 -17.72 -19.16 -18.07
C HIS A 560 -17.54 -20.47 -17.28
N GLU A 561 -16.36 -21.07 -17.34
CA GLU A 561 -15.94 -22.19 -16.50
C GLU A 561 -14.74 -21.78 -15.64
N GLY A 562 -14.47 -22.54 -14.57
CA GLY A 562 -13.28 -22.31 -13.75
C GLY A 562 -12.00 -22.60 -14.53
N HIS A 563 -11.03 -21.68 -14.50
CA HIS A 563 -9.77 -21.86 -15.23
C HIS A 563 -9.02 -23.14 -14.75
N PRO A 564 -8.59 -24.05 -15.65
CA PRO A 564 -8.00 -25.35 -15.32
C PRO A 564 -6.89 -25.33 -14.26
N LEU A 565 -5.95 -24.37 -14.38
CA LEU A 565 -4.84 -24.21 -13.43
C LEU A 565 -5.28 -23.85 -12.00
N ARG A 566 -6.49 -23.32 -11.78
CA ARG A 566 -6.99 -23.04 -10.42
C ARG A 566 -7.20 -24.32 -9.61
N ASN A 567 -7.27 -25.50 -10.25
CA ASN A 567 -7.23 -26.78 -9.53
C ASN A 567 -5.95 -26.93 -8.71
N VAL A 568 -4.83 -26.40 -9.20
CA VAL A 568 -3.54 -26.42 -8.50
C VAL A 568 -3.55 -25.47 -7.29
N GLN A 569 -4.20 -24.31 -7.40
CA GLN A 569 -4.38 -23.39 -6.27
C GLN A 569 -5.36 -23.95 -5.23
N LEU A 570 -6.42 -24.63 -5.66
CA LEU A 570 -7.30 -25.38 -4.76
C LEU A 570 -6.53 -26.50 -4.06
N GLY A 571 -5.66 -27.21 -4.78
CA GLY A 571 -4.73 -28.18 -4.21
C GLY A 571 -3.85 -27.60 -3.12
N HIS A 572 -3.32 -26.40 -3.35
CA HIS A 572 -2.54 -25.67 -2.35
C HIS A 572 -3.33 -25.38 -1.07
N ALA A 573 -4.55 -24.84 -1.19
CA ALA A 573 -5.43 -24.62 -0.04
C ALA A 573 -5.79 -25.92 0.68
N ASN A 574 -6.06 -27.00 -0.07
CA ASN A 574 -6.36 -28.31 0.51
C ASN A 574 -5.21 -28.93 1.28
N ARG A 575 -3.96 -28.68 0.86
CA ARG A 575 -2.77 -29.14 1.60
C ARG A 575 -2.65 -28.44 2.95
N LEU A 576 -2.96 -27.14 3.00
CA LEU A 576 -2.83 -26.34 4.20
C LEU A 576 -3.98 -26.52 5.19
N PHE A 577 -5.21 -26.69 4.70
CA PHE A 577 -6.42 -26.63 5.53
C PHE A 577 -7.28 -27.89 5.44
N GLY A 578 -6.74 -28.98 4.89
CA GLY A 578 -7.47 -30.22 4.65
C GLY A 578 -8.35 -30.18 3.40
N VAL A 579 -8.72 -31.38 2.93
CA VAL A 579 -9.42 -31.54 1.65
C VAL A 579 -10.89 -31.12 1.79
N GLN A 580 -11.30 -30.13 0.99
CA GLN A 580 -12.70 -29.78 0.77
C GLN A 580 -12.99 -29.75 -0.73
N ASN A 581 -14.18 -30.23 -1.11
CA ASN A 581 -14.66 -30.16 -2.48
C ASN A 581 -15.40 -28.83 -2.66
N ILE A 582 -14.69 -27.80 -3.12
CA ILE A 582 -15.28 -26.52 -3.49
C ILE A 582 -15.29 -26.36 -5.01
N ILE A 583 -16.30 -25.67 -5.52
CA ILE A 583 -16.45 -25.41 -6.96
C ILE A 583 -15.56 -24.24 -7.32
N ILE A 584 -14.71 -24.41 -8.34
CA ILE A 584 -13.93 -23.31 -8.90
C ILE A 584 -14.87 -22.45 -9.75
N LEU A 585 -15.12 -21.23 -9.29
CA LEU A 585 -15.98 -20.30 -10.01
C LEU A 585 -15.28 -19.72 -11.25
N PRO A 586 -16.03 -19.36 -12.30
CA PRO A 586 -15.50 -18.61 -13.43
C PRO A 586 -14.99 -17.25 -12.98
N ASP A 587 -13.87 -16.81 -13.56
CA ASP A 587 -13.31 -15.47 -13.33
C ASP A 587 -12.82 -14.89 -14.66
N GLU A 588 -13.64 -14.04 -15.28
CA GLU A 588 -13.29 -13.36 -16.52
C GLU A 588 -12.12 -12.37 -16.36
N SER A 589 -11.82 -11.94 -15.13
CA SER A 589 -10.73 -10.99 -14.89
C SER A 589 -9.36 -11.59 -15.21
N LEU A 590 -9.24 -12.93 -15.18
CA LEU A 590 -8.01 -13.66 -15.52
C LEU A 590 -7.57 -13.46 -16.97
N TYR A 591 -8.47 -13.07 -17.87
CA TYR A 591 -8.19 -12.89 -19.30
C TYR A 591 -7.98 -11.43 -19.70
N LYS A 592 -8.31 -10.51 -18.79
CA LYS A 592 -8.22 -9.05 -18.97
C LYS A 592 -6.88 -8.57 -18.43
N LEU A 593 -6.20 -7.72 -19.20
CA LEU A 593 -5.06 -6.98 -18.65
C LEU A 593 -5.62 -5.97 -17.65
N PRO A 594 -5.06 -5.85 -16.43
CA PRO A 594 -5.50 -4.84 -15.49
C PRO A 594 -5.39 -3.45 -16.13
N ALA A 595 -6.43 -2.62 -16.03
CA ALA A 595 -6.37 -1.22 -16.48
C ALA A 595 -5.36 -0.38 -15.66
N ALA A 596 -5.06 -0.86 -14.45
CA ALA A 596 -3.94 -0.49 -13.60
C ALA A 596 -3.53 -1.74 -12.83
N VAL A 597 -2.23 -1.95 -12.59
CA VAL A 597 -1.76 -2.97 -11.63
C VAL A 597 -2.50 -2.68 -10.32
N PRO A 598 -3.29 -3.63 -9.77
CA PRO A 598 -3.92 -3.39 -8.48
C PRO A 598 -2.80 -3.11 -7.49
N ASP A 599 -2.78 -1.92 -6.90
CA ASP A 599 -2.01 -1.71 -5.69
C ASP A 599 -2.77 -2.49 -4.60
N TYR A 600 -2.38 -3.75 -4.43
CA TYR A 600 -2.74 -4.55 -3.26
C TYR A 600 -2.22 -3.93 -1.96
N HIS A 601 -1.42 -2.88 -2.09
CA HIS A 601 -0.90 -2.05 -1.02
C HIS A 601 -1.60 -0.69 -1.10
N SER A 602 -2.87 -0.63 -0.71
CA SER A 602 -3.41 0.65 -0.28
C SER A 602 -2.64 1.06 0.96
N ASP A 603 -1.93 2.18 0.88
CA ASP A 603 -1.24 2.83 2.00
C ASP A 603 -2.15 2.89 3.23
N LEU A 604 -1.98 1.96 4.16
CA LEU A 604 -2.21 2.26 5.57
C LEU A 604 -1.12 3.24 5.95
N HIS A 605 -1.42 4.52 5.67
CA HIS A 605 -0.64 5.72 5.96
C HIS A 605 0.69 5.44 6.65
N THR A 606 1.76 5.42 5.87
CA THR A 606 3.12 5.77 6.33
C THR A 606 3.17 7.27 6.64
N GLN A 607 2.28 7.76 7.51
CA GLN A 607 2.48 9.01 8.21
C GLN A 607 3.12 8.68 9.55
N ALA A 608 4.42 8.91 9.63
CA ALA A 608 5.27 8.75 10.81
C ALA A 608 4.94 9.77 11.94
N ALA A 609 3.67 10.08 12.19
CA ALA A 609 3.28 11.15 13.11
C ALA A 609 2.14 10.82 14.09
N ALA A 610 1.67 9.57 14.17
CA ALA A 610 0.74 9.19 15.24
C ALA A 610 1.04 7.77 15.72
N GLY A 611 1.49 7.62 16.97
CA GLY A 611 1.44 6.34 17.65
C GLY A 611 -0.02 5.89 17.77
N GLY A 612 -0.30 4.63 17.44
CA GLY A 612 -1.64 4.05 17.47
C GLY A 612 -1.93 3.09 16.32
N CYS A 613 -2.96 2.26 16.51
CA CYS A 613 -3.43 1.33 15.49
C CYS A 613 -4.02 2.09 14.28
N PRO A 614 -3.53 1.89 13.04
CA PRO A 614 -3.94 2.67 11.87
C PRO A 614 -5.39 2.37 11.44
N PHE A 615 -6.01 1.35 12.02
CA PHE A 615 -7.37 0.93 11.76
C PHE A 615 -8.41 1.56 12.70
N MET A 616 -7.96 2.18 13.80
CA MET A 616 -8.82 2.52 14.94
C MET A 616 -8.86 4.03 15.20
N ARG A 617 -9.10 4.83 14.15
CA ARG A 617 -9.52 6.22 14.35
C ARG A 617 -10.95 6.22 14.90
N SER A 618 -11.11 6.05 16.21
CA SER A 618 -12.37 6.33 16.89
C SER A 618 -12.59 7.84 16.97
N GLY A 619 -13.76 8.29 16.52
CA GLY A 619 -14.18 9.67 16.65
C GLY A 619 -14.46 10.10 18.09
N GLY A 620 -14.37 11.41 18.31
CA GLY A 620 -15.17 12.13 19.29
C GLY A 620 -14.47 12.64 20.56
N ALA A 621 -14.66 13.93 20.79
CA ALA A 621 -14.57 14.68 22.06
C ALA A 621 -13.21 15.27 22.49
N SER A 622 -13.10 16.57 22.19
CA SER A 622 -12.50 17.65 23.00
C SER A 622 -11.99 17.29 24.41
N VAL A 623 -10.68 17.45 24.60
CA VAL A 623 -10.04 17.94 25.83
C VAL A 623 -8.99 18.93 25.33
N GLY A 624 -9.24 20.24 25.40
CA GLY A 624 -8.99 21.01 26.62
C GLY A 624 -7.51 21.39 26.67
N GLN A 625 -7.16 22.48 25.99
CA GLN A 625 -5.92 23.22 26.28
C GLN A 625 -6.03 23.82 27.67
N GLU A 626 -5.00 23.64 28.49
CA GLU A 626 -4.44 24.53 29.52
C GLU A 626 -3.25 23.74 30.11
N GLU A 627 -2.07 24.26 30.39
CA GLU A 627 -1.59 25.63 30.51
C GLU A 627 -0.05 25.60 30.56
N HIS A 628 0.54 26.78 30.42
CA HIS A 628 1.95 27.12 30.55
C HIS A 628 2.72 26.39 31.67
N VAL A 629 3.93 25.91 31.37
CA VAL A 629 5.01 25.79 32.37
C VAL A 629 5.99 26.94 32.13
N GLU A 630 5.88 27.94 33.00
CA GLU A 630 6.95 28.90 33.26
C GLU A 630 8.20 28.16 33.77
N HIS A 631 9.35 28.64 33.31
CA HIS A 631 10.67 28.28 33.80
C HIS A 631 10.75 28.31 35.33
N ASN A 632 11.21 27.20 35.92
CA ASN A 632 11.99 27.29 37.13
C ASN A 632 13.15 26.29 37.07
N GLU A 633 14.34 26.83 36.82
CA GLU A 633 15.61 26.18 37.10
C GLU A 633 15.71 25.94 38.61
N GLN A 634 15.88 24.70 39.04
CA GLN A 634 16.69 24.41 40.21
C GLN A 634 17.23 22.98 40.15
N SER A 635 18.55 22.95 40.09
CA SER A 635 19.46 21.81 40.07
C SER A 635 19.31 20.89 41.28
N GLU A 636 19.19 19.59 41.04
CA GLU A 636 19.67 18.56 41.97
C GLU A 636 21.18 18.36 41.77
N GLN A 637 21.95 18.54 42.83
CA GLN A 637 23.26 17.90 42.99
C GLN A 637 23.23 17.06 44.28
N THR A 638 23.12 15.76 44.06
CA THR A 638 23.89 14.66 44.68
C THR A 638 24.64 14.94 45.99
N GLY A 639 24.47 14.05 46.96
CA GLY A 639 25.54 13.73 47.91
C GLY A 639 25.09 13.07 49.21
N ASP A 640 25.25 11.75 49.28
CA ASP A 640 25.28 10.93 50.51
C ASP A 640 26.22 11.51 51.59
N HIS A 641 25.81 11.45 52.86
CA HIS A 641 26.42 10.55 53.88
C HIS A 641 25.96 10.87 55.31
N ASP A 642 25.74 9.78 56.04
CA ASP A 642 25.47 9.67 57.48
C ASP A 642 26.57 10.23 58.42
N GLU A 643 26.14 10.37 59.68
CA GLU A 643 26.87 10.38 60.97
C GLU A 643 27.12 11.73 61.69
N LEU A 644 26.56 11.73 62.91
CA LEU A 644 26.69 12.62 64.09
C LEU A 644 25.74 13.81 64.25
#